data_AF-A0A1J5E3H9-F1
#
_entry.id   AF-A0A1J5E3H9-F1
#
_cell.length_a   1.000
_cell.length_b   1.000
_cell.length_c   1.000
_cell.angle_alpha   90.00
_cell.angle_beta   90.00
_cell.angle_gamma   90.00
#
_symmetry.space_group_name_H-M   'P 1'
#
loop_
_entity.id
_entity.type
_entity.pdbx_description
1 polymer ?
#
loop_
_entity_poly.entity_id
_entity_poly.type
_entity_poly.pdbx_seq_one_letter_code
_entity_poly.pdbx_strand_id
1 'polypeptide(L)'
;MVVSDQSIGPADRVVIDQAGIDGFGWVSVHSADGTLLGRSSVVGERNHLTVFLNRFVTDGDLLVATLRYNKGLRTVFEYPSPDIAVLDAQGAELSVTFTVTVPDYRAPSIEVLDQELSPDSANVVSILFINSYGPGVVVVRETNIGGVILASTALPNRATHALQVELSREVVGSETLHVALYSDRGVVGVFEPQTDPPQVGAGKEVVQDTFVATVLAPVDPSLRVSDQVVEPPDQVVVEEAVAAAAGFVVLYEDDGGAPGSSLGSTVVARDTNLEVVIHSNRALTDGETLHAALHVDEGVLGTFELGIDPVAVDFAGHDVIREFEVTLPAQPVPALTILDQTVSLLDALLVSEVLSVGPGFVVIQEDDGAGAPGMVIGSLAVPDGVSADVAVSIGREVADGETLHGALYVDREPVGFFDDTIDLPALDDTGSEVRTSFIVTIPAQPVATLVINDQTLTAADTLTIAWVLSVGPGFVVLREDDGAGAPGQVIGTLAVADGGATDLSLTLTRDALDGETLYGMLHVDSAPIGVFDPAADLPAVDGSGAVVQSTFVVSVATTVIPTLVVTDQVVTPSNRAIIDLVTSPVDGLVVLFADDGAGAPGLGLGAELVPIGTTTNLPINLGRALLDAEVVHVALFEDLGVVGVFEAGTDPIQLDVGGAEVRVTFVASLPSVATLVAQDQTPNPLSEVWVDTADLPADGWVVIGDAGGTELGFSPLTAGPQGPIAIALNRDVVDSETLTARLHEDLGAVGTWEPATDLPFVDAMSNDVERSFVVSVVIPAITVADQTASPANTVTIAEVVSPGLGWARLYDDASGNPGAALGETSLVSGSNPNVSIPLNRDVVHGETLHVLLHVDRGTLGVFGAADVPAVDGAMAVVAATFVVTLEPSVVAVDQTLTLSTIIDVQSVQSTGAGWLVVHEDNAGALGPELGQWAVPDGASLNLAIELTRRLLDGETVHIALYEDLGVLGSWEPGIDLQATDVNSTPVQSSLVATVPIGTPDVRLVVDNNGSSSYTFSSSVPSTVAVVGPEPENQTLTLTAGWRYELVVTNGTSHPLELLQGATVQLSEAAGIVGALESDVDVSWVDDGAGTIAFTVAPILASALDGYHCQVHPMSMTGAIVVN
;
A
#
# COMPACT_ATOMS: atom_id res chain seq x y z
N MET A 1 29.47 48.55 37.09
CA MET A 1 29.46 47.38 36.21
C MET A 1 28.55 46.35 36.86
N VAL A 2 27.66 45.72 36.10
CA VAL A 2 26.72 44.72 36.58
C VAL A 2 26.77 43.53 35.64
N VAL A 3 26.84 42.33 36.22
CA VAL A 3 26.82 41.04 35.51
C VAL A 3 26.03 40.07 36.38
N SER A 4 25.05 39.40 35.79
CA SER A 4 24.28 38.31 36.39
C SER A 4 24.90 36.96 36.01
N ASP A 5 24.57 35.90 36.76
CA ASP A 5 24.92 34.53 36.37
C ASP A 5 24.27 34.18 35.03
N GLN A 6 24.98 33.44 34.17
CA GLN A 6 24.60 33.31 32.76
C GLN A 6 24.59 31.87 32.28
N SER A 7 23.59 31.51 31.48
CA SER A 7 23.67 30.31 30.65
C SER A 7 24.33 30.65 29.32
N ILE A 8 25.40 29.93 28.97
CA ILE A 8 26.17 30.22 27.75
C ILE A 8 25.60 29.41 26.58
N GLY A 9 25.17 30.12 25.53
CA GLY A 9 24.73 29.54 24.26
C GLY A 9 25.88 29.27 23.27
N PRO A 10 25.58 28.82 22.03
CA PRO A 10 26.53 28.24 21.05
C PRO A 10 27.67 29.16 20.54
N ALA A 11 27.82 30.37 21.05
CA ALA A 11 28.75 31.38 20.56
C ALA A 11 29.85 31.77 21.57
N ASP A 12 30.02 30.99 22.66
CA ASP A 12 31.03 31.18 23.72
C ASP A 12 31.17 32.65 24.14
N ARG A 13 30.03 33.26 24.46
CA ARG A 13 29.95 34.68 24.82
C ARG A 13 29.30 34.85 26.17
N VAL A 14 29.80 35.83 26.92
CA VAL A 14 29.16 36.33 28.13
C VAL A 14 28.66 37.75 27.88
N VAL A 15 27.51 38.07 28.45
CA VAL A 15 26.87 39.38 28.30
C VAL A 15 27.04 40.15 29.60
N ILE A 16 27.71 41.29 29.53
CA ILE A 16 27.84 42.21 30.66
C ILE A 16 26.59 43.09 30.68
N ASP A 17 25.69 42.87 31.64
CA ASP A 17 24.37 43.52 31.70
C ASP A 17 24.48 45.04 31.60
N GLN A 18 25.45 45.62 32.32
CA GLN A 18 25.76 47.05 32.21
C GLN A 18 27.23 47.34 32.51
N ALA A 19 27.91 48.05 31.61
CA ALA A 19 29.26 48.57 31.81
C ALA A 19 29.35 50.03 31.34
N GLY A 20 29.96 50.89 32.15
CA GLY A 20 30.12 52.30 31.86
C GLY A 20 31.48 52.82 32.30
N ILE A 21 32.12 53.62 31.44
CA ILE A 21 33.37 54.30 31.76
C ILE A 21 33.40 55.70 31.14
N ASP A 22 33.84 56.70 31.91
CA ASP A 22 34.09 58.06 31.43
C ASP A 22 35.37 58.08 30.58
N GLY A 23 35.22 57.85 29.27
CA GLY A 23 36.33 57.76 28.33
C GLY A 23 36.28 56.50 27.48
N PHE A 24 37.46 55.98 27.09
CA PHE A 24 37.60 54.70 26.39
C PHE A 24 38.23 53.68 27.34
N GLY A 25 37.65 52.49 27.41
CA GLY A 25 38.14 51.40 28.23
C GLY A 25 37.78 50.04 27.66
N TRP A 26 38.01 49.01 28.46
CA TRP A 26 37.76 47.63 28.12
C TRP A 26 37.09 46.91 29.29
N VAL A 27 36.23 45.93 28.99
CA VAL A 27 35.86 44.90 29.95
C VAL A 27 36.64 43.64 29.58
N SER A 28 37.35 43.09 30.56
CA SER A 28 38.10 41.83 30.44
C SER A 28 37.48 40.77 31.34
N VAL A 29 37.31 39.56 30.83
CA VAL A 29 36.77 38.42 31.57
C VAL A 29 37.90 37.42 31.82
N HIS A 30 38.03 36.96 33.06
CA HIS A 30 39.04 36.02 33.51
C HIS A 30 38.41 34.81 34.22
N SER A 31 39.11 33.69 34.27
CA SER A 31 38.81 32.58 35.19
C SER A 31 39.25 32.92 36.62
N ALA A 32 38.82 32.09 37.59
CA ALA A 32 39.14 32.26 39.01
C ALA A 32 40.65 32.26 39.34
N ASP A 33 41.48 31.63 38.50
CA ASP A 33 42.94 31.62 38.61
C ASP A 33 43.62 32.89 38.02
N GLY A 34 42.83 33.80 37.43
CA GLY A 34 43.30 35.05 36.84
C GLY A 34 43.68 34.98 35.36
N THR A 35 43.43 33.86 34.67
CA THR A 35 43.69 33.72 33.22
C THR A 35 42.70 34.54 32.39
N LEU A 36 43.18 35.32 31.41
CA LEU A 36 42.31 36.12 30.53
C LEU A 36 41.57 35.23 29.52
N LEU A 37 40.24 35.23 29.59
CA LEU A 37 39.36 34.45 28.72
C LEU A 37 38.80 35.28 27.57
N GLY A 38 38.43 36.53 27.80
CA GLY A 38 37.78 37.35 26.77
C GLY A 38 37.88 38.84 27.05
N ARG A 39 37.60 39.67 26.04
CA ARG A 39 37.60 41.13 26.18
C ARG A 39 36.67 41.83 25.20
N SER A 40 36.13 42.97 25.60
CA SER A 40 35.32 43.84 24.74
C SER A 40 35.55 45.31 25.07
N SER A 41 35.58 46.17 24.05
CA SER A 41 35.79 47.61 24.26
C SER A 41 34.52 48.30 24.76
N VAL A 42 34.66 49.30 25.63
CA VAL A 42 33.54 50.07 26.18
C VAL A 42 33.84 51.57 26.15
N VAL A 43 32.87 52.36 25.73
CA VAL A 43 32.94 53.83 25.65
C VAL A 43 31.61 54.41 26.12
N GLY A 44 31.65 55.25 27.15
CA GLY A 44 30.43 55.69 27.85
C GLY A 44 29.70 54.52 28.51
N GLU A 45 28.42 54.69 28.80
CA GLU A 45 27.56 53.62 29.32
C GLU A 45 27.01 52.73 28.21
N ARG A 46 27.09 51.41 28.41
CA ARG A 46 26.50 50.38 27.53
C ARG A 46 25.75 49.35 28.35
N ASN A 47 24.58 48.97 27.84
CA ASN A 47 23.80 47.85 28.32
C ASN A 47 24.05 46.63 27.40
N HIS A 48 24.10 45.43 27.97
CA HIS A 48 24.36 44.17 27.25
C HIS A 48 25.63 44.21 26.38
N LEU A 49 26.77 44.52 27.01
CA LEU A 49 28.06 44.45 26.33
C LEU A 49 28.49 42.99 26.18
N THR A 50 28.45 42.48 24.96
CA THR A 50 28.93 41.13 24.64
C THR A 50 30.45 41.05 24.70
N VAL A 51 30.96 40.05 25.42
CA VAL A 51 32.35 39.64 25.45
C VAL A 51 32.43 38.23 24.89
N PHE A 52 33.15 38.05 23.78
CA PHE A 52 33.47 36.73 23.26
C PHE A 52 34.65 36.16 24.04
N LEU A 53 34.51 34.91 24.47
CA LEU A 53 35.55 34.16 25.14
C LEU A 53 36.41 33.48 24.07
N ASN A 54 37.72 33.54 24.26
CA ASN A 54 38.73 32.92 23.41
C ASN A 54 39.17 31.55 23.94
N ARG A 55 38.56 31.09 25.04
CA ARG A 55 38.77 29.80 25.70
C ARG A 55 37.46 29.32 26.30
N PHE A 56 37.26 28.01 26.30
CA PHE A 56 36.06 27.36 26.81
C PHE A 56 35.98 27.45 28.34
N VAL A 57 34.75 27.48 28.84
CA VAL A 57 34.41 27.50 30.27
C VAL A 57 33.53 26.29 30.57
N THR A 58 33.71 25.67 31.73
CA THR A 58 32.97 24.48 32.15
C THR A 58 31.71 24.85 32.94
N ASP A 59 30.76 23.93 33.02
CA ASP A 59 29.55 24.14 33.82
C ASP A 59 29.90 24.41 35.29
N GLY A 60 29.33 25.48 35.85
CA GLY A 60 29.61 25.94 37.21
C GLY A 60 30.90 26.75 37.36
N ASP A 61 31.62 27.09 36.27
CA ASP A 61 32.82 27.93 36.36
C ASP A 61 32.54 29.29 36.97
N LEU A 62 33.44 29.72 37.85
CA LEU A 62 33.43 31.04 38.47
C LEU A 62 34.29 32.00 37.65
N LEU A 63 33.67 32.98 36.99
CA LEU A 63 34.34 33.95 36.13
C LEU A 63 34.36 35.34 36.76
N VAL A 64 35.39 36.12 36.43
CA VAL A 64 35.58 37.49 36.93
C VAL A 64 35.66 38.46 35.77
N ALA A 65 34.65 39.32 35.63
CA ALA A 65 34.68 40.47 34.72
C ALA A 65 35.30 41.68 35.43
N THR A 66 36.27 42.34 34.80
CA THR A 66 36.96 43.53 35.34
C THR A 66 36.86 44.68 34.35
N LEU A 67 36.47 45.87 34.83
CA LEU A 67 36.48 47.10 34.03
C LEU A 67 37.89 47.72 34.04
N ARG A 68 38.41 48.07 32.86
CA ARG A 68 39.77 48.60 32.68
C ARG A 68 39.77 49.93 31.92
N TYR A 69 40.57 50.89 32.38
CA TYR A 69 40.80 52.17 31.71
C TYR A 69 41.95 52.04 30.72
N ASN A 70 41.74 52.48 29.47
CA ASN A 70 42.80 52.42 28.47
C ASN A 70 43.88 53.48 28.74
N LYS A 71 45.12 53.06 28.96
CA LYS A 71 46.28 53.98 29.12
C LYS A 71 47.36 53.82 28.04
N GLY A 72 47.17 52.90 27.10
CA GLY A 72 48.06 52.76 25.95
C GLY A 72 47.37 53.09 24.63
N LEU A 73 47.47 52.20 23.64
CA LEU A 73 46.95 52.47 22.30
C LEU A 73 45.43 52.30 22.28
N ARG A 74 44.72 53.34 21.79
CA ARG A 74 43.25 53.43 21.86
C ARG A 74 42.50 52.22 21.29
N THR A 75 43.08 51.48 20.35
CA THR A 75 42.42 50.36 19.65
C THR A 75 42.98 48.99 20.00
N VAL A 76 43.94 48.91 20.92
CA VAL A 76 44.59 47.66 21.32
C VAL A 76 44.28 47.44 22.79
N PHE A 77 43.95 46.20 23.15
CA PHE A 77 43.86 45.82 24.55
C PHE A 77 45.21 45.29 25.01
N GLU A 78 45.76 45.91 26.04
CA GLU A 78 47.15 45.71 26.45
C GLU A 78 47.18 45.34 27.94
N TYR A 79 47.12 44.02 28.20
CA TYR A 79 47.12 43.41 29.54
C TYR A 79 48.33 42.49 29.70
N PRO A 80 49.05 42.51 30.86
CA PRO A 80 48.72 43.18 32.11
C PRO A 80 49.06 44.68 32.22
N SER A 81 49.64 45.30 31.17
CA SER A 81 49.95 46.73 31.11
C SER A 81 50.03 47.18 29.64
N PRO A 82 49.73 48.44 29.28
CA PRO A 82 49.35 49.57 30.15
C PRO A 82 47.85 49.69 30.54
N ASP A 83 46.95 48.81 30.11
CA ASP A 83 45.52 48.93 30.47
C ASP A 83 45.26 48.52 31.92
N ILE A 84 44.96 49.50 32.78
CA ILE A 84 44.82 49.31 34.22
C ILE A 84 43.38 49.10 34.64
N ALA A 85 43.15 48.31 35.68
CA ALA A 85 41.82 48.17 36.28
C ALA A 85 41.30 49.51 36.81
N VAL A 86 40.02 49.76 36.62
CA VAL A 86 39.31 50.86 37.27
C VAL A 86 39.17 50.48 38.74
N LEU A 87 39.46 51.42 39.64
CA LEU A 87 39.34 51.20 41.08
C LEU A 87 38.01 51.78 41.59
N ASP A 88 37.39 51.11 42.55
CA ASP A 88 36.25 51.62 43.30
C ASP A 88 36.67 52.69 44.33
N ALA A 89 35.70 53.24 45.07
CA ALA A 89 35.94 54.30 46.05
C ALA A 89 36.79 53.85 47.26
N GLN A 90 37.00 52.55 47.42
CA GLN A 90 37.80 51.92 48.47
C GLN A 90 39.19 51.50 47.98
N GLY A 91 39.47 51.68 46.68
CA GLY A 91 40.76 51.38 46.05
C GLY A 91 40.90 49.94 45.57
N ALA A 92 39.83 49.14 45.56
CA ALA A 92 39.81 47.78 45.00
C ALA A 92 39.46 47.81 43.51
N GLU A 93 39.88 46.80 42.74
CA GLU A 93 39.50 46.70 41.32
C GLU A 93 37.99 46.54 41.18
N LEU A 94 37.40 47.32 40.26
CA LEU A 94 35.98 47.25 39.93
C LEU A 94 35.73 45.99 39.08
N SER A 95 35.61 44.87 39.77
CA SER A 95 35.36 43.54 39.22
C SER A 95 34.04 42.95 39.74
N VAL A 96 33.40 42.12 38.93
CA VAL A 96 32.17 41.39 39.27
C VAL A 96 32.41 39.92 38.96
N THR A 97 32.07 39.06 39.92
CA THR A 97 32.15 37.60 39.79
C THR A 97 30.77 37.05 39.46
N PHE A 98 30.69 36.08 38.56
CA PHE A 98 29.45 35.40 38.17
C PHE A 98 29.73 33.94 37.81
N THR A 99 28.73 33.08 37.92
CA THR A 99 28.79 31.68 37.49
C THR A 99 28.20 31.50 36.10
N VAL A 100 28.62 30.42 35.42
CA VAL A 100 28.10 30.05 34.11
C VAL A 100 27.47 28.66 34.14
N THR A 101 26.35 28.50 33.42
CA THR A 101 25.65 27.22 33.27
C THR A 101 25.63 26.75 31.81
N VAL A 102 26.03 25.51 31.55
CA VAL A 102 26.07 24.87 30.23
C VAL A 102 24.92 23.85 30.12
N PRO A 103 23.96 23.99 29.19
CA PRO A 103 22.79 23.08 29.10
C PRO A 103 23.13 21.63 28.72
N ASP A 104 22.35 20.66 29.23
CA ASP A 104 22.58 19.19 29.15
C ASP A 104 22.68 18.58 27.75
N TYR A 105 22.05 19.16 26.71
CA TYR A 105 22.17 18.67 25.31
C TYR A 105 23.60 18.80 24.70
N ARG A 106 24.57 19.25 25.49
CA ARG A 106 25.99 19.37 25.15
C ARG A 106 26.90 18.49 26.01
N ALA A 107 26.37 17.76 27.00
CA ALA A 107 27.23 16.89 27.81
C ALA A 107 27.83 15.81 26.89
N PRO A 108 29.16 15.61 26.91
CA PRO A 108 29.80 14.57 26.14
C PRO A 108 29.27 13.23 26.62
N SER A 109 28.94 12.37 25.68
CA SER A 109 28.40 11.06 25.91
C SER A 109 29.03 10.09 24.91
N ILE A 110 29.17 8.84 25.32
CA ILE A 110 29.57 7.75 24.45
C ILE A 110 28.67 6.59 24.79
N GLU A 111 28.16 5.92 23.76
CA GLU A 111 27.27 4.79 23.87
C GLU A 111 27.79 3.70 22.94
N VAL A 112 27.98 2.52 23.50
CA VAL A 112 28.39 1.32 22.78
C VAL A 112 27.57 0.15 23.29
N LEU A 113 27.10 -0.69 22.37
CA LEU A 113 26.39 -1.91 22.70
C LEU A 113 27.38 -3.08 22.66
N ASP A 114 26.99 -4.19 23.31
CA ASP A 114 27.68 -5.46 23.16
C ASP A 114 27.66 -5.90 21.69
N GLN A 115 28.75 -6.53 21.26
CA GLN A 115 29.02 -6.81 19.87
C GLN A 115 29.34 -8.27 19.67
N GLU A 116 28.64 -8.86 18.73
CA GLU A 116 29.01 -10.16 18.19
C GLU A 116 29.89 -9.94 16.96
N LEU A 117 31.13 -10.40 17.06
CA LEU A 117 32.12 -10.25 16.01
C LEU A 117 32.18 -11.52 15.16
N SER A 118 32.27 -11.35 13.85
CA SER A 118 32.64 -12.44 12.96
C SER A 118 34.09 -12.84 13.22
N PRO A 119 34.46 -14.13 13.12
CA PRO A 119 35.86 -14.57 13.12
C PRO A 119 36.75 -13.78 12.15
N ASP A 120 36.19 -13.34 11.01
CA ASP A 120 36.93 -12.65 9.95
C ASP A 120 37.13 -11.14 10.22
N SER A 121 36.38 -10.58 11.17
CA SER A 121 36.46 -9.18 11.59
C SER A 121 36.59 -9.03 13.11
N ALA A 122 37.20 -10.04 13.75
CA ALA A 122 37.37 -10.10 15.21
C ALA A 122 38.19 -8.95 15.80
N ASN A 123 38.82 -8.11 14.97
CA ASN A 123 39.55 -6.91 15.40
C ASN A 123 38.80 -5.59 15.14
N VAL A 124 37.55 -5.59 14.69
CA VAL A 124 36.80 -4.34 14.42
C VAL A 124 35.61 -4.22 15.36
N VAL A 125 35.48 -3.08 16.02
CA VAL A 125 34.36 -2.78 16.93
C VAL A 125 33.67 -1.47 16.55
N SER A 126 32.36 -1.38 16.76
CA SER A 126 31.50 -0.26 16.39
C SER A 126 31.01 0.52 17.60
N ILE A 127 31.04 1.84 17.54
CA ILE A 127 30.54 2.70 18.63
C ILE A 127 29.28 3.41 18.13
N LEU A 128 28.17 3.20 18.83
CA LEU A 128 26.83 3.57 18.36
C LEU A 128 26.64 5.08 18.29
N PHE A 129 26.95 5.78 19.39
CA PHE A 129 26.76 7.22 19.47
C PHE A 129 27.86 7.90 20.29
N ILE A 130 28.39 9.00 19.76
CA ILE A 130 29.39 9.82 20.44
C ILE A 130 29.01 11.29 20.33
N ASN A 131 28.95 11.99 21.47
CA ASN A 131 28.82 13.44 21.57
C ASN A 131 30.04 14.00 22.31
N SER A 132 30.65 15.06 21.78
CA SER A 132 31.91 15.63 22.30
C SER A 132 31.84 17.15 22.44
N TYR A 133 32.47 17.70 23.48
CA TYR A 133 32.55 19.16 23.68
C TYR A 133 33.37 19.89 22.59
N GLY A 134 34.22 19.17 21.84
CA GLY A 134 35.14 19.71 20.82
C GLY A 134 35.83 18.63 19.98
N PRO A 135 37.00 18.91 19.37
CA PRO A 135 37.85 17.86 18.81
C PRO A 135 38.16 16.83 19.90
N GLY A 136 37.91 15.56 19.60
CA GLY A 136 38.11 14.49 20.57
C GLY A 136 38.70 13.27 19.92
N VAL A 137 39.27 12.40 20.74
CA VAL A 137 39.82 11.12 20.34
C VAL A 137 39.11 10.05 21.16
N VAL A 138 38.58 9.05 20.48
CA VAL A 138 38.02 7.85 21.10
C VAL A 138 39.16 6.87 21.31
N VAL A 139 39.20 6.24 22.47
CA VAL A 139 40.22 5.24 22.80
C VAL A 139 39.54 3.98 23.31
N VAL A 140 39.81 2.85 22.65
CA VAL A 140 39.35 1.52 23.06
C VAL A 140 40.48 0.81 23.78
N ARG A 141 40.14 0.14 24.88
CA ARG A 141 41.08 -0.43 25.85
C ARG A 141 40.57 -1.75 26.40
N GLU A 142 41.49 -2.57 26.91
CA GLU A 142 41.15 -3.83 27.60
C GLU A 142 40.50 -3.60 28.97
N THR A 143 40.76 -2.46 29.62
CA THR A 143 40.24 -2.12 30.95
C THR A 143 39.92 -0.62 31.05
N ASN A 144 39.35 -0.21 32.20
CA ASN A 144 39.13 1.18 32.58
C ASN A 144 40.38 2.08 32.40
N ILE A 145 40.21 3.39 32.50
CA ILE A 145 41.25 4.43 32.26
C ILE A 145 42.58 4.09 32.94
N GLY A 146 43.55 3.66 32.12
CA GLY A 146 44.90 3.26 32.54
C GLY A 146 45.38 1.97 31.88
N GLY A 147 44.46 1.14 31.36
CA GLY A 147 44.75 -0.11 30.65
C GLY A 147 45.42 0.03 29.29
N VAL A 148 45.81 -1.12 28.72
CA VAL A 148 46.41 -1.24 27.38
C VAL A 148 45.46 -0.66 26.34
N ILE A 149 46.00 0.23 25.50
CA ILE A 149 45.26 0.84 24.40
C ILE A 149 45.25 -0.13 23.23
N LEU A 150 44.07 -0.61 22.87
CA LEU A 150 43.85 -1.45 21.70
C LEU A 150 43.65 -0.61 20.44
N ALA A 151 43.02 0.55 20.57
CA ALA A 151 42.84 1.47 19.47
C ALA A 151 42.69 2.91 19.95
N SER A 152 43.03 3.86 19.09
CA SER A 152 42.65 5.26 19.25
C SER A 152 42.28 5.85 17.90
N THR A 153 41.12 6.49 17.80
CA THR A 153 40.66 7.11 16.56
C THR A 153 40.15 8.53 16.79
N ALA A 154 40.48 9.44 15.88
CA ALA A 154 40.04 10.82 15.95
C ALA A 154 38.55 10.92 15.61
N LEU A 155 37.81 11.74 16.34
CA LEU A 155 36.42 12.00 16.02
C LEU A 155 36.30 12.85 14.75
N PRO A 156 35.54 12.40 13.74
CA PRO A 156 35.36 13.17 12.51
C PRO A 156 34.51 14.43 12.74
N ASN A 157 33.56 14.39 13.68
CA ASN A 157 32.65 15.49 14.02
C ASN A 157 32.38 15.53 15.53
N ARG A 158 31.72 16.59 16.02
CA ARG A 158 31.32 16.70 17.43
C ARG A 158 30.23 15.71 17.85
N ALA A 159 29.38 15.31 16.90
CA ALA A 159 28.41 14.23 17.06
C ALA A 159 28.67 13.22 15.95
N THR A 160 28.94 11.98 16.33
CA THR A 160 29.26 10.88 15.41
C THR A 160 28.38 9.70 15.77
N HIS A 161 27.73 9.12 14.75
CA HIS A 161 26.96 7.88 14.87
C HIS A 161 27.74 6.77 14.16
N ALA A 162 27.67 5.55 14.70
CA ALA A 162 28.25 4.35 14.10
C ALA A 162 29.73 4.49 13.68
N LEU A 163 30.61 4.78 14.65
CA LEU A 163 32.06 4.87 14.42
C LEU A 163 32.71 3.49 14.53
N GLN A 164 33.23 2.96 13.43
CA GLN A 164 34.07 1.75 13.48
C GLN A 164 35.50 2.06 13.93
N VAL A 165 36.04 1.18 14.75
CA VAL A 165 37.37 1.25 15.36
C VAL A 165 38.08 -0.08 15.18
N GLU A 166 39.19 -0.06 14.45
CA GLU A 166 40.05 -1.22 14.28
C GLU A 166 41.03 -1.34 15.46
N LEU A 167 40.99 -2.48 16.12
CA LEU A 167 41.82 -2.87 17.26
C LEU A 167 43.19 -3.35 16.78
N SER A 168 44.21 -3.15 17.61
CA SER A 168 45.58 -3.60 17.35
C SER A 168 45.74 -5.12 17.38
N ARG A 169 44.71 -5.86 17.81
CA ARG A 169 44.62 -7.32 17.81
C ARG A 169 43.17 -7.77 17.67
N GLU A 170 42.98 -9.02 17.26
CA GLU A 170 41.69 -9.70 17.32
C GLU A 170 41.26 -9.92 18.77
N VAL A 171 39.94 -9.82 18.98
CA VAL A 171 39.24 -10.30 20.16
C VAL A 171 39.24 -11.83 20.13
N VAL A 172 39.43 -12.48 21.28
CA VAL A 172 39.49 -13.94 21.40
C VAL A 172 38.35 -14.44 22.26
N GLY A 173 37.43 -15.19 21.68
CA GLY A 173 36.23 -15.65 22.39
C GLY A 173 35.39 -14.46 22.80
N SER A 174 35.11 -14.28 24.10
CA SER A 174 34.39 -13.13 24.62
C SER A 174 35.30 -12.27 25.50
N GLU A 175 35.42 -10.99 25.17
CA GLU A 175 36.22 -10.01 25.90
C GLU A 175 35.39 -8.77 26.28
N THR A 176 35.50 -8.33 27.53
CA THR A 176 34.99 -7.03 27.94
C THR A 176 35.99 -5.93 27.57
N LEU A 177 35.58 -4.98 26.74
CA LEU A 177 36.37 -3.84 26.32
C LEU A 177 35.77 -2.54 26.85
N HIS A 178 36.64 -1.54 27.03
CA HIS A 178 36.26 -0.23 27.53
C HIS A 178 36.55 0.81 26.46
N VAL A 179 35.60 1.73 26.28
CA VAL A 179 35.76 2.87 25.39
C VAL A 179 35.69 4.16 26.21
N ALA A 180 36.60 5.10 25.94
CA ALA A 180 36.61 6.38 26.63
C ALA A 180 36.88 7.52 25.66
N LEU A 181 36.23 8.65 25.91
CA LEU A 181 36.33 9.86 25.10
C LEU A 181 37.35 10.84 25.71
N TYR A 182 38.33 11.25 24.91
CA TYR A 182 39.39 12.19 25.29
C TYR A 182 39.28 13.52 24.55
N SER A 183 39.80 14.58 25.17
CA SER A 183 40.01 15.88 24.49
C SER A 183 41.28 15.79 23.66
N ASP A 184 41.21 16.12 22.38
CA ASP A 184 42.40 16.20 21.51
C ASP A 184 43.14 17.52 21.74
N ARG A 185 44.17 17.49 22.59
CA ARG A 185 44.95 18.64 23.04
C ARG A 185 46.43 18.45 22.72
N GLY A 186 46.74 18.32 21.44
CA GLY A 186 48.13 18.30 21.01
C GLY A 186 48.26 18.21 19.52
N VAL A 187 48.77 17.10 19.02
CA VAL A 187 48.81 16.83 17.58
C VAL A 187 47.44 16.31 17.16
N VAL A 188 46.72 17.13 16.39
CA VAL A 188 45.37 16.83 15.93
C VAL A 188 45.26 15.39 15.39
N GLY A 189 44.35 14.64 15.99
CA GLY A 189 43.99 13.26 15.64
C GLY A 189 44.92 12.18 16.20
N VAL A 190 45.88 12.52 17.05
CA VAL A 190 46.78 11.56 17.70
C VAL A 190 46.48 11.53 19.19
N PHE A 191 46.20 10.35 19.75
CA PHE A 191 45.98 10.23 21.19
C PHE A 191 47.28 10.36 21.99
N GLU A 192 47.31 11.32 22.92
CA GLU A 192 48.50 11.66 23.69
C GLU A 192 48.16 11.70 25.20
N PRO A 193 48.40 10.61 25.96
CA PRO A 193 47.85 10.43 27.32
C PRO A 193 48.21 11.50 28.35
N GLN A 194 49.31 12.24 28.14
CA GLN A 194 49.79 13.28 29.04
C GLN A 194 49.20 14.66 28.72
N THR A 195 48.74 14.87 27.49
CA THR A 195 48.24 16.15 26.99
C THR A 195 46.75 16.14 26.71
N ASP A 196 46.19 14.97 26.39
CA ASP A 196 44.79 14.69 26.11
C ASP A 196 44.10 14.17 27.37
N PRO A 197 43.43 15.03 28.15
CA PRO A 197 42.66 14.55 29.30
C PRO A 197 41.34 13.94 28.84
N PRO A 198 40.80 12.99 29.63
CA PRO A 198 39.46 12.46 29.39
C PRO A 198 38.42 13.59 29.42
N GLN A 199 37.42 13.50 28.55
CA GLN A 199 36.25 14.37 28.63
C GLN A 199 35.39 13.92 29.82
N VAL A 200 34.77 14.89 30.49
CA VAL A 200 33.94 14.64 31.66
C VAL A 200 32.53 15.14 31.43
N GLY A 201 31.53 14.37 31.85
CA GLY A 201 30.10 14.73 31.77
C GLY A 201 29.68 15.79 32.79
N ALA A 202 28.38 16.10 32.83
CA ALA A 202 27.81 17.13 33.72
C ALA A 202 28.08 16.88 35.22
N GLY A 203 28.32 15.63 35.63
CA GLY A 203 28.69 15.22 36.99
C GLY A 203 30.19 15.15 37.30
N LYS A 204 31.08 15.53 36.38
CA LYS A 204 32.56 15.33 36.43
C LYS A 204 33.04 13.88 36.34
N GLU A 205 32.16 12.95 35.99
CA GLU A 205 32.53 11.57 35.64
C GLU A 205 33.14 11.53 34.25
N VAL A 206 34.12 10.64 34.02
CA VAL A 206 34.71 10.49 32.69
C VAL A 206 33.68 9.88 31.75
N VAL A 207 33.60 10.41 30.54
CA VAL A 207 32.78 9.86 29.46
C VAL A 207 33.45 8.60 28.94
N GLN A 208 32.99 7.48 29.47
CA GLN A 208 33.42 6.15 29.12
C GLN A 208 32.22 5.21 29.14
N ASP A 209 32.36 4.09 28.47
CA ASP A 209 31.38 3.03 28.43
C ASP A 209 32.09 1.67 28.28
N THR A 210 31.38 0.58 28.54
CA THR A 210 31.92 -0.78 28.54
C THR A 210 31.01 -1.67 27.72
N PHE A 211 31.60 -2.54 26.92
CA PHE A 211 30.87 -3.49 26.10
C PHE A 211 31.62 -4.81 26.01
N VAL A 212 30.89 -5.89 25.78
CA VAL A 212 31.41 -7.22 25.52
C VAL A 212 31.51 -7.40 24.02
N ALA A 213 32.70 -7.77 23.54
CA ALA A 213 32.93 -8.20 22.18
C ALA A 213 33.10 -9.73 22.18
N THR A 214 32.20 -10.45 21.48
CA THR A 214 32.21 -11.91 21.42
C THR A 214 32.41 -12.40 19.99
N VAL A 215 33.51 -13.11 19.73
CA VAL A 215 33.73 -13.84 18.49
C VAL A 215 32.88 -15.10 18.47
N LEU A 216 31.92 -15.13 17.55
CA LEU A 216 31.00 -16.25 17.42
C LEU A 216 31.65 -17.44 16.70
N ALA A 217 31.14 -18.65 16.98
CA ALA A 217 31.61 -19.86 16.30
C ALA A 217 31.41 -19.76 14.78
N PRO A 218 32.37 -20.20 13.95
CA PRO A 218 32.24 -20.10 12.50
C PRO A 218 31.08 -20.96 12.01
N VAL A 219 30.19 -20.34 11.23
CA VAL A 219 29.05 -20.96 10.56
C VAL A 219 29.45 -21.15 9.10
N ASP A 220 29.15 -22.30 8.50
CA ASP A 220 29.42 -22.58 7.09
C ASP A 220 28.29 -21.98 6.23
N PRO A 221 28.53 -20.91 5.46
CA PRO A 221 27.47 -20.28 4.68
C PRO A 221 26.91 -21.23 3.63
N SER A 222 25.59 -21.27 3.47
CA SER A 222 24.96 -22.09 2.45
C SER A 222 23.61 -21.53 2.00
N LEU A 223 23.21 -21.93 0.79
CA LEU A 223 21.96 -21.50 0.17
C LEU A 223 21.26 -22.71 -0.46
N ARG A 224 19.95 -22.81 -0.23
CA ARG A 224 19.06 -23.80 -0.86
C ARG A 224 17.88 -23.09 -1.50
N VAL A 225 17.79 -23.23 -2.82
CA VAL A 225 16.71 -22.77 -3.66
C VAL A 225 16.48 -23.82 -4.74
N SER A 226 15.23 -24.05 -5.09
CA SER A 226 14.81 -25.01 -6.11
C SER A 226 14.09 -24.28 -7.24
N ASP A 227 13.99 -24.95 -8.40
CA ASP A 227 13.11 -24.49 -9.48
C ASP A 227 11.69 -24.36 -8.94
N GLN A 228 11.03 -23.26 -9.29
CA GLN A 228 9.74 -22.91 -8.67
C GLN A 228 8.79 -22.25 -9.65
N VAL A 229 7.50 -22.50 -9.43
CA VAL A 229 6.44 -21.73 -10.08
C VAL A 229 6.23 -20.47 -9.25
N VAL A 230 6.40 -19.29 -9.83
CA VAL A 230 6.26 -18.01 -9.11
C VAL A 230 4.90 -17.37 -9.40
N GLU A 231 4.18 -17.07 -8.34
CA GLU A 231 2.89 -16.38 -8.34
C GLU A 231 2.78 -15.59 -7.02
N PRO A 232 2.91 -14.25 -7.03
CA PRO A 232 3.01 -13.32 -8.17
C PRO A 232 4.37 -13.37 -8.93
N PRO A 233 4.44 -12.88 -10.18
CA PRO A 233 5.58 -13.06 -11.09
C PRO A 233 6.84 -12.25 -10.72
N ASP A 234 6.87 -11.60 -9.57
CA ASP A 234 8.02 -10.85 -9.04
C ASP A 234 8.57 -11.47 -7.75
N GLN A 235 7.94 -12.52 -7.22
CA GLN A 235 8.29 -13.07 -5.91
C GLN A 235 9.03 -14.41 -6.03
N VAL A 236 10.26 -14.45 -5.54
CA VAL A 236 11.07 -15.67 -5.42
C VAL A 236 11.17 -16.08 -3.97
N VAL A 237 11.04 -17.37 -3.69
CA VAL A 237 11.30 -17.95 -2.37
C VAL A 237 12.60 -18.73 -2.39
N VAL A 238 13.52 -18.36 -1.50
CA VAL A 238 14.70 -19.16 -1.17
C VAL A 238 14.36 -20.00 0.07
N GLU A 239 14.40 -21.32 -0.07
CA GLU A 239 13.96 -22.25 0.98
C GLU A 239 14.77 -22.10 2.27
N GLU A 240 16.07 -21.88 2.15
CA GLU A 240 16.99 -21.79 3.27
C GLU A 240 18.24 -20.98 2.89
N ALA A 241 18.62 -20.03 3.74
CA ALA A 241 19.88 -19.30 3.67
C ALA A 241 20.57 -19.35 5.05
N VAL A 242 21.73 -19.99 5.12
CA VAL A 242 22.56 -20.03 6.32
C VAL A 242 23.68 -19.01 6.15
N ALA A 243 23.70 -17.95 6.96
CA ALA A 243 24.67 -16.87 6.85
C ALA A 243 25.68 -16.87 8.01
N ALA A 244 26.96 -16.62 7.73
CA ALA A 244 27.99 -16.52 8.78
C ALA A 244 27.99 -15.19 9.55
N ALA A 245 27.33 -14.18 8.99
CA ALA A 245 27.07 -12.87 9.58
C ALA A 245 25.74 -12.34 9.02
N ALA A 246 25.26 -11.21 9.52
CA ALA A 246 24.18 -10.48 8.86
C ALA A 246 24.60 -10.12 7.42
N GLY A 247 23.64 -10.17 6.49
CA GLY A 247 23.94 -10.04 5.08
C GLY A 247 22.69 -9.89 4.24
N PHE A 248 22.83 -10.19 2.95
CA PHE A 248 21.73 -10.12 1.99
C PHE A 248 21.64 -11.41 1.19
N VAL A 249 20.43 -11.88 0.92
CA VAL A 249 20.23 -12.77 -0.22
C VAL A 249 19.80 -11.91 -1.40
N VAL A 250 20.56 -12.00 -2.48
CA VAL A 250 20.40 -11.17 -3.67
C VAL A 250 20.08 -12.05 -4.87
N LEU A 251 19.05 -11.67 -5.60
CA LEU A 251 18.62 -12.29 -6.85
C LEU A 251 19.29 -11.57 -8.02
N TYR A 252 19.84 -12.33 -8.97
CA TYR A 252 20.52 -11.85 -10.16
C TYR A 252 19.94 -12.47 -11.43
N GLU A 253 19.97 -11.70 -12.52
CA GLU A 253 19.76 -12.22 -13.88
C GLU A 253 20.85 -13.21 -14.27
N ASP A 254 20.55 -14.15 -15.17
CA ASP A 254 21.59 -14.94 -15.83
C ASP A 254 22.24 -14.19 -16.99
N ASP A 255 23.57 -14.05 -16.96
CA ASP A 255 24.42 -13.57 -18.05
C ASP A 255 25.31 -14.71 -18.57
N GLY A 256 24.67 -15.69 -19.22
CA GLY A 256 25.37 -16.79 -19.91
C GLY A 256 25.93 -17.86 -18.96
N GLY A 257 25.17 -18.20 -17.92
CA GLY A 257 25.54 -19.15 -16.85
C GLY A 257 26.30 -18.50 -15.69
N ALA A 258 26.35 -17.17 -15.62
CA ALA A 258 26.95 -16.40 -14.54
C ALA A 258 26.00 -15.30 -14.08
N PRO A 259 26.15 -14.78 -12.86
CA PRO A 259 25.28 -13.70 -12.36
C PRO A 259 25.51 -12.39 -13.12
N GLY A 260 24.41 -11.80 -13.59
CA GLY A 260 24.35 -10.52 -14.28
C GLY A 260 23.96 -9.38 -13.34
N SER A 261 22.92 -8.61 -13.70
CA SER A 261 22.41 -7.48 -12.90
C SER A 261 21.59 -7.97 -11.71
N SER A 262 21.63 -7.25 -10.59
CA SER A 262 20.78 -7.56 -9.43
C SER A 262 19.31 -7.17 -9.69
N LEU A 263 18.40 -8.11 -9.44
CA LEU A 263 16.95 -7.94 -9.55
C LEU A 263 16.32 -7.53 -8.23
N GLY A 264 16.82 -8.04 -7.10
CA GLY A 264 16.25 -7.74 -5.80
C GLY A 264 17.13 -8.27 -4.69
N SER A 265 16.97 -7.74 -3.49
CA SER A 265 17.67 -8.24 -2.31
C SER A 265 16.77 -8.19 -1.10
N THR A 266 17.05 -9.06 -0.14
CA THR A 266 16.46 -9.01 1.20
C THR A 266 17.54 -9.23 2.24
N VAL A 267 17.38 -8.59 3.39
CA VAL A 267 18.26 -8.79 4.54
C VAL A 267 18.07 -10.19 5.11
N VAL A 268 19.17 -10.81 5.53
CA VAL A 268 19.17 -12.06 6.27
C VAL A 268 20.03 -11.91 7.52
N ALA A 269 19.56 -12.49 8.61
CA ALA A 269 20.33 -12.55 9.84
C ALA A 269 21.44 -13.60 9.72
N ARG A 270 22.42 -13.52 10.62
CA ARG A 270 23.34 -14.63 10.85
C ARG A 270 22.57 -15.91 11.20
N ASP A 271 23.18 -17.06 10.93
CA ASP A 271 22.60 -18.40 11.07
C ASP A 271 21.49 -18.69 10.05
N THR A 272 20.58 -19.62 10.36
CA THR A 272 19.60 -20.16 9.43
C THR A 272 18.39 -19.24 9.27
N ASN A 273 18.12 -18.84 8.04
CA ASN A 273 16.92 -18.12 7.61
C ASN A 273 16.12 -19.07 6.70
N LEU A 274 14.82 -19.20 6.93
CA LEU A 274 13.94 -20.10 6.17
C LEU A 274 12.93 -19.29 5.36
N GLU A 275 12.52 -19.82 4.21
CA GLU A 275 11.49 -19.23 3.34
C GLU A 275 11.75 -17.74 3.06
N VAL A 276 12.99 -17.42 2.71
CA VAL A 276 13.45 -16.06 2.44
C VAL A 276 12.82 -15.57 1.14
N VAL A 277 11.88 -14.64 1.26
CA VAL A 277 11.17 -14.03 0.14
C VAL A 277 11.99 -12.87 -0.43
N ILE A 278 12.17 -12.85 -1.75
CA ILE A 278 12.84 -11.77 -2.48
C ILE A 278 11.87 -11.25 -3.54
N HIS A 279 11.62 -9.95 -3.50
CA HIS A 279 10.88 -9.25 -4.54
C HIS A 279 11.85 -8.75 -5.62
N SER A 280 11.62 -9.19 -6.85
CA SER A 280 12.32 -8.70 -8.03
C SER A 280 11.82 -7.30 -8.38
N ASN A 281 12.73 -6.42 -8.79
CA ASN A 281 12.43 -5.06 -9.26
C ASN A 281 11.78 -5.03 -10.65
N ARG A 282 11.60 -6.20 -11.28
CA ARG A 282 10.82 -6.41 -12.50
C ARG A 282 10.06 -7.72 -12.44
N ALA A 283 8.98 -7.81 -13.20
CA ALA A 283 8.36 -9.10 -13.47
C ALA A 283 9.38 -10.07 -14.09
N LEU A 284 9.39 -11.29 -13.57
CA LEU A 284 10.15 -12.41 -14.08
C LEU A 284 9.47 -12.97 -15.32
N THR A 285 10.24 -13.68 -16.14
CA THR A 285 9.77 -14.29 -17.39
C THR A 285 9.64 -15.80 -17.25
N ASP A 286 8.70 -16.39 -17.99
CA ASP A 286 8.48 -17.84 -17.94
C ASP A 286 9.69 -18.61 -18.48
N GLY A 287 10.19 -19.58 -17.72
CA GLY A 287 11.41 -20.34 -18.04
C GLY A 287 12.71 -19.56 -17.82
N GLU A 288 12.67 -18.45 -17.07
CA GLU A 288 13.85 -17.65 -16.77
C GLU A 288 14.77 -18.37 -15.78
N THR A 289 16.06 -18.43 -16.12
CA THR A 289 17.11 -18.88 -15.21
C THR A 289 17.62 -17.70 -14.40
N LEU A 290 17.71 -17.86 -13.08
CA LEU A 290 18.15 -16.83 -12.14
C LEU A 290 19.23 -17.38 -11.22
N HIS A 291 20.02 -16.47 -10.64
CA HIS A 291 21.01 -16.80 -9.61
C HIS A 291 20.61 -16.15 -8.28
N ALA A 292 20.51 -16.93 -7.22
CA ALA A 292 20.43 -16.41 -5.86
C ALA A 292 21.83 -16.52 -5.22
N ALA A 293 22.36 -15.40 -4.72
CA ALA A 293 23.65 -15.35 -4.04
C ALA A 293 23.49 -14.79 -2.63
N LEU A 294 24.22 -15.38 -1.68
CA LEU A 294 24.33 -14.84 -0.33
C LEU A 294 25.50 -13.87 -0.27
N HIS A 295 25.26 -12.63 0.16
CA HIS A 295 26.26 -11.58 0.35
C HIS A 295 26.47 -11.28 1.83
N VAL A 296 27.69 -10.90 2.19
CA VAL A 296 28.03 -10.36 3.50
C VAL A 296 27.83 -8.84 3.46
N ASP A 297 27.16 -8.28 4.47
CA ASP A 297 26.97 -6.83 4.60
C ASP A 297 28.28 -6.17 5.04
N GLU A 298 29.01 -5.62 4.07
CA GLU A 298 30.24 -4.86 4.23
C GLU A 298 30.04 -3.45 3.67
N GLY A 299 30.26 -2.42 4.47
CA GLY A 299 30.07 -1.03 4.02
C GLY A 299 29.06 -0.29 4.88
N VAL A 300 27.97 0.21 4.28
CA VAL A 300 26.91 0.88 5.03
C VAL A 300 25.89 -0.15 5.49
N LEU A 301 25.94 -0.46 6.79
CA LEU A 301 25.06 -1.42 7.44
C LEU A 301 23.60 -1.33 6.97
N GLY A 302 23.06 -2.48 6.58
CA GLY A 302 21.67 -2.66 6.14
C GLY A 302 21.38 -2.15 4.72
N THR A 303 22.38 -1.68 3.97
CA THR A 303 22.24 -1.24 2.58
C THR A 303 23.06 -2.13 1.66
N PHE A 304 22.40 -2.79 0.69
CA PHE A 304 23.12 -3.60 -0.28
C PHE A 304 23.92 -2.75 -1.28
N GLU A 305 25.23 -2.99 -1.34
CA GLU A 305 26.22 -2.26 -2.12
C GLU A 305 27.05 -3.18 -3.01
N LEU A 306 26.63 -3.28 -4.27
CA LEU A 306 27.30 -4.12 -5.26
C LEU A 306 28.79 -3.76 -5.43
N GLY A 307 29.66 -4.73 -5.12
CA GLY A 307 31.11 -4.60 -5.21
C GLY A 307 31.81 -4.10 -3.94
N ILE A 308 31.04 -3.67 -2.93
CA ILE A 308 31.53 -3.54 -1.55
C ILE A 308 31.11 -4.78 -0.77
N ASP A 309 29.82 -5.19 -0.85
CA ASP A 309 29.30 -6.42 -0.25
C ASP A 309 29.77 -7.67 -1.03
N PRO A 310 30.75 -8.44 -0.53
CA PRO A 310 31.22 -9.62 -1.24
C PRO A 310 30.20 -10.76 -1.14
N VAL A 311 30.23 -11.65 -2.12
CA VAL A 311 29.51 -12.93 -2.02
C VAL A 311 30.16 -13.75 -0.90
N ALA A 312 29.33 -14.31 -0.01
CA ALA A 312 29.77 -15.19 1.05
C ALA A 312 30.45 -16.44 0.45
N VAL A 313 31.51 -16.91 1.09
CA VAL A 313 32.21 -18.14 0.70
C VAL A 313 31.98 -19.24 1.71
N ASP A 314 31.73 -20.46 1.23
CA ASP A 314 31.63 -21.66 2.07
C ASP A 314 33.02 -22.05 2.65
N PHE A 315 33.05 -22.99 3.58
CA PHE A 315 34.31 -23.50 4.17
C PHE A 315 35.24 -24.20 3.17
N ALA A 316 34.73 -24.54 1.98
CA ALA A 316 35.54 -25.06 0.87
C ALA A 316 36.10 -23.94 -0.03
N GLY A 317 35.72 -22.68 0.22
CA GLY A 317 36.16 -21.50 -0.51
C GLY A 317 35.39 -21.24 -1.81
N HIS A 318 34.17 -21.78 -1.95
CA HIS A 318 33.30 -21.49 -3.08
C HIS A 318 32.28 -20.40 -2.74
N ASP A 319 31.98 -19.55 -3.72
CA ASP A 319 30.91 -18.56 -3.63
C ASP A 319 29.56 -19.26 -3.37
N VAL A 320 28.82 -18.76 -2.39
CA VAL A 320 27.49 -19.26 -2.02
C VAL A 320 26.46 -18.68 -2.96
N ILE A 321 26.38 -19.32 -4.12
CA ILE A 321 25.46 -19.00 -5.19
C ILE A 321 24.76 -20.24 -5.73
N ARG A 322 23.49 -20.09 -6.11
CA ARG A 322 22.67 -21.16 -6.67
C ARG A 322 21.87 -20.66 -7.86
N GLU A 323 21.92 -21.43 -8.93
CA GLU A 323 21.10 -21.27 -10.12
C GLU A 323 19.79 -22.05 -9.95
N PHE A 324 18.69 -21.49 -10.43
CA PHE A 324 17.37 -22.13 -10.47
C PHE A 324 16.51 -21.54 -11.60
N GLU A 325 15.51 -22.29 -12.05
CA GLU A 325 14.55 -21.87 -13.08
C GLU A 325 13.22 -21.45 -12.45
N VAL A 326 12.66 -20.33 -12.92
CA VAL A 326 11.29 -19.93 -12.59
C VAL A 326 10.34 -20.25 -13.73
N THR A 327 9.15 -20.74 -13.39
CA THR A 327 8.06 -20.96 -14.35
C THR A 327 6.87 -20.09 -13.92
N LEU A 328 6.17 -19.49 -14.88
CA LEU A 328 4.93 -18.77 -14.62
C LEU A 328 3.72 -19.67 -14.87
N PRO A 329 2.60 -19.50 -14.15
CA PRO A 329 1.35 -20.12 -14.56
C PRO A 329 0.95 -19.65 -15.96
N ALA A 330 0.48 -20.59 -16.81
CA ALA A 330 0.11 -20.31 -18.19
C ALA A 330 -0.95 -19.20 -18.27
N GLN A 331 -0.59 -18.09 -18.89
CA GLN A 331 -1.47 -16.93 -19.05
C GLN A 331 -2.54 -17.21 -20.12
N PRO A 332 -3.78 -16.70 -19.96
CA PRO A 332 -4.75 -16.69 -21.05
C PRO A 332 -4.18 -15.94 -22.26
N VAL A 333 -4.37 -16.46 -23.47
CA VAL A 333 -3.91 -15.82 -24.71
C VAL A 333 -5.05 -14.93 -25.23
N PRO A 334 -4.81 -13.63 -25.52
CA PRO A 334 -5.86 -12.77 -26.03
C PRO A 334 -6.43 -13.30 -27.36
N ALA A 335 -7.74 -13.16 -27.55
CA ALA A 335 -8.43 -13.67 -28.74
C ALA A 335 -9.57 -12.74 -29.18
N LEU A 336 -9.87 -12.69 -30.47
CA LEU A 336 -10.95 -11.88 -31.04
C LEU A 336 -11.67 -12.64 -32.15
N THR A 337 -13.00 -12.73 -32.05
CA THR A 337 -13.88 -13.33 -33.05
C THR A 337 -14.94 -12.33 -33.48
N ILE A 338 -14.98 -12.06 -34.79
CA ILE A 338 -16.01 -11.27 -35.45
C ILE A 338 -16.51 -12.07 -36.65
N LEU A 339 -17.82 -12.23 -36.76
CA LEU A 339 -18.48 -12.93 -37.86
C LEU A 339 -18.92 -11.95 -38.96
N ASP A 340 -19.13 -12.45 -40.19
CA ASP A 340 -19.72 -11.67 -41.29
C ASP A 340 -21.13 -11.17 -40.95
N GLN A 341 -21.45 -9.93 -41.33
CA GLN A 341 -22.67 -9.24 -40.90
C GLN A 341 -23.52 -8.78 -42.09
N THR A 342 -24.84 -8.90 -41.96
CA THR A 342 -25.82 -8.27 -42.88
C THR A 342 -26.52 -7.16 -42.12
N VAL A 343 -26.36 -5.91 -42.57
CA VAL A 343 -26.76 -4.72 -41.81
C VAL A 343 -27.54 -3.75 -42.70
N SER A 344 -28.58 -3.12 -42.17
CA SER A 344 -29.51 -2.27 -42.94
C SER A 344 -29.19 -0.77 -42.85
N LEU A 345 -27.88 -0.42 -42.87
CA LEU A 345 -27.26 0.85 -42.42
C LEU A 345 -27.15 0.92 -40.89
N LEU A 346 -25.96 0.63 -40.36
CA LEU A 346 -25.65 0.76 -38.93
C LEU A 346 -24.51 1.76 -38.74
N ASP A 347 -24.57 2.46 -37.61
CA ASP A 347 -23.48 3.17 -36.95
C ASP A 347 -22.78 2.29 -35.90
N ALA A 348 -23.00 0.97 -35.90
CA ALA A 348 -22.32 0.00 -35.02
C ALA A 348 -22.17 -1.41 -35.65
N LEU A 349 -21.16 -2.17 -35.22
CA LEU A 349 -20.85 -3.53 -35.68
C LEU A 349 -20.65 -4.49 -34.49
N LEU A 350 -21.14 -5.72 -34.60
CA LEU A 350 -21.09 -6.70 -33.50
C LEU A 350 -19.76 -7.47 -33.44
N VAL A 351 -19.21 -7.63 -32.25
CA VAL A 351 -18.06 -8.48 -31.93
C VAL A 351 -18.59 -9.70 -31.17
N SER A 352 -18.41 -10.90 -31.74
CA SER A 352 -19.02 -12.12 -31.18
C SER A 352 -18.36 -12.54 -29.87
N GLU A 353 -17.03 -12.50 -29.80
CA GLU A 353 -16.28 -12.83 -28.58
C GLU A 353 -14.92 -12.14 -28.61
N VAL A 354 -14.49 -11.63 -27.46
CA VAL A 354 -13.16 -11.08 -27.23
C VAL A 354 -12.66 -11.51 -25.86
N LEU A 355 -11.46 -12.06 -25.80
CA LEU A 355 -10.71 -12.33 -24.56
C LEU A 355 -9.59 -11.31 -24.49
N SER A 356 -9.69 -10.37 -23.56
CA SER A 356 -8.64 -9.40 -23.25
C SER A 356 -7.83 -9.87 -22.03
N VAL A 357 -6.55 -9.53 -21.99
CA VAL A 357 -5.64 -9.82 -20.86
C VAL A 357 -5.18 -8.47 -20.34
N GLY A 358 -5.91 -7.97 -19.34
CA GLY A 358 -5.96 -6.57 -18.94
C GLY A 358 -7.06 -5.76 -19.66
N PRO A 359 -7.35 -4.52 -19.22
CA PRO A 359 -8.21 -3.59 -19.96
C PRO A 359 -7.69 -3.36 -21.39
N GLY A 360 -8.59 -3.28 -22.35
CA GLY A 360 -8.24 -3.13 -23.76
C GLY A 360 -9.32 -2.46 -24.58
N PHE A 361 -9.08 -2.38 -25.89
CA PHE A 361 -10.03 -1.85 -26.86
C PHE A 361 -10.23 -2.82 -28.02
N VAL A 362 -11.48 -3.09 -28.38
CA VAL A 362 -11.76 -3.65 -29.71
C VAL A 362 -11.88 -2.50 -30.69
N VAL A 363 -11.09 -2.54 -31.75
CA VAL A 363 -10.97 -1.48 -32.76
C VAL A 363 -11.40 -2.02 -34.12
N ILE A 364 -12.29 -1.31 -34.80
CA ILE A 364 -12.71 -1.60 -36.17
C ILE A 364 -12.02 -0.64 -37.11
N GLN A 365 -11.41 -1.18 -38.15
CA GLN A 365 -10.65 -0.47 -39.18
C GLN A 365 -11.22 -0.78 -40.57
N GLU A 366 -11.13 0.20 -41.46
CA GLU A 366 -11.43 -0.02 -42.87
C GLU A 366 -10.35 -0.86 -43.57
N ASP A 367 -10.64 -1.38 -44.76
CA ASP A 367 -9.60 -1.96 -45.62
C ASP A 367 -8.89 -0.87 -46.43
N ASP A 368 -7.57 -0.94 -46.55
CA ASP A 368 -6.75 0.01 -47.29
C ASP A 368 -6.82 -0.15 -48.83
N GLY A 369 -7.63 -1.09 -49.31
CA GLY A 369 -7.80 -1.44 -50.72
C GLY A 369 -6.75 -2.42 -51.24
N ALA A 370 -5.78 -2.82 -50.41
CA ALA A 370 -4.80 -3.87 -50.66
C ALA A 370 -5.02 -5.13 -49.81
N GLY A 371 -6.09 -5.17 -48.98
CA GLY A 371 -6.39 -6.28 -48.08
C GLY A 371 -5.81 -6.12 -46.67
N ALA A 372 -5.29 -4.96 -46.32
CA ALA A 372 -4.71 -4.65 -45.01
C ALA A 372 -5.57 -3.60 -44.27
N PRO A 373 -5.45 -3.48 -42.94
CA PRO A 373 -6.20 -2.48 -42.20
C PRO A 373 -5.72 -1.05 -42.52
N GLY A 374 -6.69 -0.17 -42.74
CA GLY A 374 -6.56 1.26 -42.97
C GLY A 374 -6.93 2.07 -41.73
N MET A 375 -7.69 3.15 -41.92
CA MET A 375 -8.07 4.04 -40.82
C MET A 375 -9.01 3.36 -39.81
N VAL A 376 -8.88 3.75 -38.54
CA VAL A 376 -9.81 3.38 -37.48
C VAL A 376 -11.14 4.08 -37.71
N ILE A 377 -12.21 3.29 -37.71
CA ILE A 377 -13.58 3.77 -37.91
C ILE A 377 -14.44 3.55 -36.67
N GLY A 378 -14.04 2.71 -35.70
CA GLY A 378 -14.75 2.53 -34.43
C GLY A 378 -13.86 1.89 -33.37
N SER A 379 -14.17 2.11 -32.10
CA SER A 379 -13.44 1.55 -30.96
C SER A 379 -14.34 1.39 -29.74
N LEU A 380 -14.12 0.35 -28.94
CA LEU A 380 -14.85 0.09 -27.71
C LEU A 380 -13.95 -0.47 -26.63
N ALA A 381 -14.00 0.11 -25.42
CA ALA A 381 -13.28 -0.41 -24.26
C ALA A 381 -13.85 -1.76 -23.81
N VAL A 382 -12.98 -2.72 -23.51
CA VAL A 382 -13.32 -4.04 -22.98
C VAL A 382 -12.54 -4.30 -21.69
N PRO A 383 -13.18 -4.84 -20.64
CA PRO A 383 -12.50 -5.17 -19.40
C PRO A 383 -11.56 -6.37 -19.60
N ASP A 384 -10.71 -6.62 -18.60
CA ASP A 384 -9.94 -7.86 -18.51
C ASP A 384 -10.87 -9.09 -18.49
N GLY A 385 -10.50 -10.14 -19.22
CA GLY A 385 -11.29 -11.36 -19.38
C GLY A 385 -12.14 -11.42 -20.65
N VAL A 386 -13.17 -12.27 -20.63
CA VAL A 386 -14.01 -12.56 -21.80
C VAL A 386 -15.20 -11.61 -21.85
N SER A 387 -15.38 -10.92 -22.98
CA SER A 387 -16.60 -10.21 -23.35
C SER A 387 -17.19 -10.84 -24.61
N ALA A 388 -18.52 -10.96 -24.69
CA ALA A 388 -19.22 -11.56 -25.82
C ALA A 388 -20.35 -10.65 -26.30
N ASP A 389 -20.71 -10.77 -27.58
CA ASP A 389 -21.80 -10.05 -28.23
C ASP A 389 -21.75 -8.52 -28.02
N VAL A 390 -20.56 -7.93 -28.13
CA VAL A 390 -20.32 -6.51 -27.84
C VAL A 390 -20.43 -5.66 -29.10
N ALA A 391 -21.19 -4.56 -29.06
CA ALA A 391 -21.41 -3.68 -30.21
C ALA A 391 -20.43 -2.49 -30.24
N VAL A 392 -19.68 -2.35 -31.32
CA VAL A 392 -18.72 -1.26 -31.53
C VAL A 392 -19.31 -0.20 -32.44
N SER A 393 -19.54 1.02 -31.94
CA SER A 393 -19.98 2.15 -32.75
C SER A 393 -18.90 2.58 -33.75
N ILE A 394 -19.31 2.90 -34.98
CA ILE A 394 -18.47 3.34 -36.09
C ILE A 394 -18.82 4.77 -36.52
N GLY A 395 -17.80 5.58 -36.77
CA GLY A 395 -17.92 7.00 -37.13
C GLY A 395 -18.31 7.27 -38.58
N ARG A 396 -18.63 6.24 -39.36
CA ARG A 396 -19.14 6.38 -40.73
C ARG A 396 -20.04 5.22 -41.11
N GLU A 397 -20.89 5.46 -42.11
CA GLU A 397 -21.64 4.40 -42.76
C GLU A 397 -20.68 3.41 -43.47
N VAL A 398 -21.09 2.15 -43.44
CA VAL A 398 -20.47 1.04 -44.16
C VAL A 398 -21.01 0.96 -45.60
N ALA A 399 -20.30 0.25 -46.49
CA ALA A 399 -20.74 -0.02 -47.85
C ALA A 399 -21.15 -1.50 -48.05
N ASP A 400 -22.00 -1.76 -49.05
CA ASP A 400 -22.38 -3.13 -49.41
C ASP A 400 -21.17 -3.92 -49.92
N GLY A 401 -20.90 -5.08 -49.29
CA GLY A 401 -19.76 -5.93 -49.59
C GLY A 401 -18.42 -5.40 -49.06
N GLU A 402 -18.44 -4.45 -48.13
CA GLU A 402 -17.23 -3.89 -47.53
C GLU A 402 -16.53 -4.91 -46.62
N THR A 403 -15.22 -5.10 -46.82
CA THR A 403 -14.37 -5.85 -45.89
C THR A 403 -13.85 -4.89 -44.83
N LEU A 404 -13.99 -5.27 -43.56
CA LEU A 404 -13.45 -4.54 -42.41
C LEU A 404 -12.52 -5.44 -41.59
N HIS A 405 -11.64 -4.81 -40.82
CA HIS A 405 -10.72 -5.50 -39.92
C HIS A 405 -11.05 -5.14 -38.48
N GLY A 406 -11.20 -6.15 -37.62
CA GLY A 406 -11.25 -5.97 -36.18
C GLY A 406 -9.92 -6.35 -35.55
N ALA A 407 -9.43 -5.52 -34.64
CA ALA A 407 -8.21 -5.79 -33.89
C ALA A 407 -8.41 -5.49 -32.39
N LEU A 408 -7.77 -6.28 -31.54
CA LEU A 408 -7.72 -6.04 -30.11
C LEU A 408 -6.46 -5.21 -29.78
N TYR A 409 -6.62 -4.16 -29.00
CA TYR A 409 -5.55 -3.32 -28.47
C TYR A 409 -5.54 -3.39 -26.94
N VAL A 410 -4.38 -3.25 -26.31
CA VAL A 410 -4.21 -3.17 -24.86
C VAL A 410 -4.19 -1.70 -24.45
N ASP A 411 -5.03 -1.34 -23.47
CA ASP A 411 -5.09 0.00 -22.91
C ASP A 411 -3.87 0.21 -21.99
N ARG A 412 -3.08 1.25 -22.28
CA ARG A 412 -1.86 1.55 -21.51
C ARG A 412 -1.99 2.84 -20.68
N GLU A 413 -3.19 3.42 -20.60
CA GLU A 413 -3.44 4.69 -19.92
C GLU A 413 -4.55 4.59 -18.85
N PRO A 414 -4.62 5.53 -17.88
CA PRO A 414 -5.67 5.53 -16.84
C PRO A 414 -7.07 5.95 -17.30
N VAL A 415 -7.29 6.13 -18.61
CA VAL A 415 -8.53 6.69 -19.19
C VAL A 415 -9.01 5.80 -20.33
N GLY A 416 -10.27 5.33 -20.27
CA GLY A 416 -10.85 4.40 -21.25
C GLY A 416 -11.20 4.99 -22.63
N PHE A 417 -10.27 5.74 -23.25
CA PHE A 417 -10.38 6.20 -24.63
C PHE A 417 -9.25 5.62 -25.47
N PHE A 418 -9.58 5.13 -26.67
CA PHE A 418 -8.58 4.57 -27.59
C PHE A 418 -7.70 5.65 -28.23
N ASP A 419 -6.37 5.49 -28.13
CA ASP A 419 -5.34 6.32 -28.79
C ASP A 419 -4.36 5.43 -29.57
N ASP A 420 -4.37 5.52 -30.90
CA ASP A 420 -3.56 4.68 -31.80
C ASP A 420 -2.03 4.94 -31.74
N THR A 421 -1.60 5.98 -31.02
CA THR A 421 -0.19 6.27 -30.77
C THR A 421 0.33 5.69 -29.46
N ILE A 422 -0.58 5.35 -28.54
CA ILE A 422 -0.26 4.88 -27.19
C ILE A 422 -0.72 3.44 -26.98
N ASP A 423 -1.91 3.07 -27.44
CA ASP A 423 -2.41 1.71 -27.35
C ASP A 423 -1.72 0.82 -28.38
N LEU A 424 -1.28 -0.36 -27.95
CA LEU A 424 -0.66 -1.34 -28.86
C LEU A 424 -1.61 -2.48 -29.15
N PRO A 425 -1.52 -3.08 -30.35
CA PRO A 425 -2.23 -4.31 -30.64
C PRO A 425 -1.89 -5.38 -29.60
N ALA A 426 -2.92 -6.05 -29.09
CA ALA A 426 -2.74 -7.28 -28.33
C ALA A 426 -2.09 -8.33 -29.24
N LEU A 427 -1.15 -9.09 -28.68
CA LEU A 427 -0.42 -10.13 -29.40
C LEU A 427 -0.90 -11.51 -28.95
N ASP A 428 -1.01 -12.44 -29.88
CA ASP A 428 -1.23 -13.86 -29.60
C ASP A 428 0.06 -14.54 -29.10
N ASP A 429 -0.02 -15.83 -28.80
CA ASP A 429 1.09 -16.67 -28.33
C ASP A 429 2.23 -16.82 -29.36
N THR A 430 2.01 -16.41 -30.61
CA THR A 430 3.03 -16.38 -31.68
C THR A 430 3.68 -15.01 -31.85
N GLY A 431 3.22 -14.00 -31.10
CA GLY A 431 3.63 -12.60 -31.25
C GLY A 431 2.97 -11.90 -32.43
N SER A 432 1.89 -12.46 -33.00
CA SER A 432 1.11 -11.84 -34.07
C SER A 432 -0.02 -11.02 -33.49
N GLU A 433 -0.39 -9.93 -34.15
CA GLU A 433 -1.49 -9.08 -33.69
C GLU A 433 -2.82 -9.84 -33.72
N VAL A 434 -3.58 -9.75 -32.63
CA VAL A 434 -4.91 -10.37 -32.52
C VAL A 434 -5.88 -9.57 -33.37
N ARG A 435 -6.13 -10.08 -34.58
CA ARG A 435 -7.00 -9.47 -35.57
C ARG A 435 -7.77 -10.47 -36.40
N THR A 436 -8.88 -10.01 -36.93
CA THR A 436 -9.70 -10.75 -37.89
C THR A 436 -10.27 -9.82 -38.95
N SER A 437 -10.70 -10.37 -40.08
CA SER A 437 -11.40 -9.63 -41.13
C SER A 437 -12.78 -10.24 -41.35
N PHE A 438 -13.77 -9.41 -41.66
CA PHE A 438 -15.15 -9.81 -41.88
C PHE A 438 -15.80 -8.92 -42.95
N ILE A 439 -16.88 -9.42 -43.56
CA ILE A 439 -17.60 -8.73 -44.64
C ILE A 439 -18.93 -8.20 -44.12
N VAL A 440 -19.24 -6.96 -44.50
CA VAL A 440 -20.51 -6.29 -44.27
C VAL A 440 -21.34 -6.27 -45.55
N THR A 441 -22.59 -6.72 -45.48
CA THR A 441 -23.53 -6.72 -46.61
C THR A 441 -24.69 -5.74 -46.33
N ILE A 442 -24.95 -4.80 -47.26
CA ILE A 442 -26.02 -3.81 -47.17
C ILE A 442 -27.06 -4.05 -48.27
N PRO A 443 -28.34 -4.24 -47.94
CA PRO A 443 -29.39 -4.38 -48.94
C PRO A 443 -29.56 -3.08 -49.76
N ALA A 444 -29.75 -3.20 -51.08
CA ALA A 444 -29.75 -2.06 -52.03
C ALA A 444 -30.74 -0.92 -51.69
N GLN A 445 -30.26 0.33 -51.74
CA GLN A 445 -31.04 1.55 -51.44
C GLN A 445 -32.07 1.89 -52.53
N PRO A 446 -33.26 2.42 -52.17
CA PRO A 446 -34.36 2.59 -53.12
C PRO A 446 -34.36 4.01 -53.76
N VAL A 447 -34.66 4.12 -55.07
CA VAL A 447 -34.68 5.40 -55.82
C VAL A 447 -36.03 6.11 -55.74
N ALA A 448 -36.04 7.45 -55.72
CA ALA A 448 -37.29 8.23 -55.63
C ALA A 448 -38.30 7.86 -56.74
N THR A 449 -39.54 7.57 -56.36
CA THR A 449 -40.61 7.17 -57.29
C THR A 449 -41.94 7.77 -56.88
N LEU A 450 -42.82 8.03 -57.85
CA LEU A 450 -44.20 8.47 -57.61
C LEU A 450 -45.13 7.75 -58.58
N VAL A 451 -46.10 7.03 -58.03
CA VAL A 451 -47.13 6.32 -58.77
C VAL A 451 -48.49 6.80 -58.29
N ILE A 452 -49.24 7.42 -59.19
CA ILE A 452 -50.64 7.76 -58.98
C ILE A 452 -51.42 7.07 -60.08
N ASN A 453 -52.38 6.24 -59.70
CA ASN A 453 -53.22 5.51 -60.64
C ASN A 453 -54.46 6.35 -61.02
N ASP A 454 -55.02 6.07 -62.20
CA ASP A 454 -56.37 6.53 -62.55
C ASP A 454 -57.35 6.03 -61.47
N GLN A 455 -58.21 6.91 -60.96
CA GLN A 455 -59.04 6.60 -59.80
C GLN A 455 -60.42 7.24 -59.85
N THR A 456 -61.41 6.55 -59.30
CA THR A 456 -62.76 7.08 -59.10
C THR A 456 -62.89 7.58 -57.67
N LEU A 457 -63.05 8.88 -57.50
CA LEU A 457 -63.16 9.57 -56.22
C LEU A 457 -64.57 9.42 -55.65
N THR A 458 -64.67 8.99 -54.40
CA THR A 458 -65.95 8.93 -53.65
C THR A 458 -66.24 10.26 -52.93
N ALA A 459 -65.20 11.02 -52.60
CA ALA A 459 -65.26 12.43 -52.23
C ALA A 459 -64.54 13.24 -53.32
N ALA A 460 -65.23 14.20 -53.94
CA ALA A 460 -64.75 14.87 -55.15
C ALA A 460 -63.43 15.64 -54.94
N ASP A 461 -63.05 15.95 -53.71
CA ASP A 461 -61.86 16.71 -53.36
C ASP A 461 -60.72 15.84 -52.81
N THR A 462 -60.85 14.51 -52.73
CA THR A 462 -59.85 13.68 -52.05
C THR A 462 -59.39 12.54 -52.95
N LEU A 463 -58.08 12.36 -53.07
CA LEU A 463 -57.46 11.37 -53.93
C LEU A 463 -56.32 10.61 -53.24
N THR A 464 -55.99 9.44 -53.77
CA THR A 464 -55.01 8.52 -53.20
C THR A 464 -53.73 8.48 -54.04
N ILE A 465 -52.59 8.66 -53.39
CA ILE A 465 -51.26 8.42 -53.95
C ILE A 465 -50.93 6.96 -53.73
N ALA A 466 -50.90 6.15 -54.79
CA ALA A 466 -50.75 4.70 -54.67
C ALA A 466 -49.39 4.30 -54.09
N TRP A 467 -48.33 4.99 -54.52
CA TRP A 467 -47.00 4.83 -53.96
C TRP A 467 -46.19 6.11 -54.18
N VAL A 468 -45.47 6.51 -53.16
CA VAL A 468 -44.40 7.50 -53.25
C VAL A 468 -43.21 6.96 -52.48
N LEU A 469 -42.02 7.17 -53.03
CA LEU A 469 -40.77 6.97 -52.33
C LEU A 469 -40.02 8.29 -52.46
N SER A 470 -39.89 9.00 -51.33
CA SER A 470 -39.08 10.21 -51.24
C SER A 470 -37.70 9.85 -50.71
N VAL A 471 -36.67 10.60 -51.13
CA VAL A 471 -35.30 10.49 -50.60
C VAL A 471 -35.01 11.83 -49.94
N GLY A 472 -35.27 11.90 -48.64
CA GLY A 472 -35.43 13.11 -47.83
C GLY A 472 -36.89 13.59 -47.73
N PRO A 473 -37.19 14.54 -46.83
CA PRO A 473 -38.50 15.20 -46.74
C PRO A 473 -38.90 15.82 -48.08
N GLY A 474 -40.17 15.69 -48.45
CA GLY A 474 -40.66 16.13 -49.74
C GLY A 474 -42.12 16.55 -49.74
N PHE A 475 -42.58 16.99 -50.90
CA PHE A 475 -44.00 17.27 -51.15
C PHE A 475 -44.48 16.55 -52.41
N VAL A 476 -45.58 15.83 -52.31
CA VAL A 476 -46.38 15.46 -53.49
C VAL A 476 -47.29 16.63 -53.83
N VAL A 477 -47.12 17.18 -55.03
CA VAL A 477 -47.83 18.36 -55.51
C VAL A 477 -48.71 17.98 -56.69
N LEU A 478 -50.01 18.21 -56.57
CA LEU A 478 -50.97 18.02 -57.66
C LEU A 478 -51.24 19.30 -58.42
N ARG A 479 -51.27 19.18 -59.74
CA ARG A 479 -51.54 20.27 -60.67
C ARG A 479 -52.65 19.90 -61.64
N GLU A 480 -53.49 20.87 -61.97
CA GLU A 480 -54.47 20.76 -63.05
C GLU A 480 -53.77 20.71 -64.42
N ASP A 481 -54.46 20.21 -65.46
CA ASP A 481 -54.02 20.41 -66.84
C ASP A 481 -54.22 21.88 -67.25
N ASP A 482 -53.20 22.51 -67.84
CA ASP A 482 -53.27 23.89 -68.34
C ASP A 482 -54.12 24.03 -69.62
N GLY A 483 -54.66 22.92 -70.14
CA GLY A 483 -55.46 22.85 -71.35
C GLY A 483 -54.64 22.74 -72.64
N ALA A 484 -53.31 22.71 -72.53
CA ALA A 484 -52.38 22.38 -73.60
C ALA A 484 -51.69 21.01 -73.38
N GLY A 485 -52.08 20.26 -72.34
CA GLY A 485 -51.51 18.95 -72.00
C GLY A 485 -50.23 19.08 -71.17
N ALA A 486 -50.13 20.11 -70.34
CA ALA A 486 -49.03 20.33 -69.42
C ALA A 486 -49.52 20.71 -68.01
N PRO A 487 -48.69 20.54 -66.96
CA PRO A 487 -49.07 20.90 -65.59
C PRO A 487 -49.30 22.41 -65.43
N GLY A 488 -50.50 22.76 -64.98
CA GLY A 488 -50.98 24.11 -64.70
C GLY A 488 -50.86 24.50 -63.22
N GLN A 489 -51.93 25.08 -62.67
CA GLN A 489 -51.96 25.56 -61.29
C GLN A 489 -51.89 24.41 -60.29
N VAL A 490 -51.26 24.66 -59.14
CA VAL A 490 -51.28 23.73 -58.01
C VAL A 490 -52.68 23.69 -57.42
N ILE A 491 -53.22 22.49 -57.31
CA ILE A 491 -54.55 22.24 -56.76
C ILE A 491 -54.51 21.33 -55.52
N GLY A 492 -53.33 20.85 -55.11
CA GLY A 492 -53.16 20.11 -53.86
C GLY A 492 -51.68 19.90 -53.52
N THR A 493 -51.36 19.81 -52.23
CA THR A 493 -49.99 19.59 -51.72
C THR A 493 -50.05 18.68 -50.51
N LEU A 494 -49.18 17.67 -50.45
CA LEU A 494 -49.05 16.75 -49.33
C LEU A 494 -47.57 16.62 -48.95
N ALA A 495 -47.24 16.93 -47.70
CA ALA A 495 -45.90 16.64 -47.16
C ALA A 495 -45.71 15.13 -47.07
N VAL A 496 -44.55 14.65 -47.49
CA VAL A 496 -44.14 13.25 -47.39
C VAL A 496 -42.81 13.19 -46.66
N ALA A 497 -42.71 12.26 -45.71
CA ALA A 497 -41.45 11.99 -45.03
C ALA A 497 -40.46 11.30 -45.98
N ASP A 498 -39.20 11.23 -45.55
CA ASP A 498 -38.22 10.37 -46.20
C ASP A 498 -38.68 8.91 -46.18
N GLY A 499 -38.41 8.17 -47.25
CA GLY A 499 -38.82 6.78 -47.42
C GLY A 499 -40.11 6.57 -48.21
N GLY A 500 -40.58 5.32 -48.20
CA GLY A 500 -41.69 4.83 -49.01
C GLY A 500 -43.02 4.88 -48.28
N ALA A 501 -44.06 5.34 -48.95
CA ALA A 501 -45.42 5.36 -48.44
C ALA A 501 -46.42 4.99 -49.53
N THR A 502 -47.36 4.10 -49.20
CA THR A 502 -48.49 3.75 -50.06
C THR A 502 -49.77 4.44 -49.60
N ASP A 503 -50.74 4.50 -50.50
CA ASP A 503 -52.14 4.85 -50.22
C ASP A 503 -52.35 6.18 -49.47
N LEU A 504 -51.47 7.15 -49.69
CA LEU A 504 -51.58 8.45 -49.02
C LEU A 504 -52.78 9.24 -49.54
N SER A 505 -53.57 9.80 -48.63
CA SER A 505 -54.69 10.67 -48.98
C SER A 505 -54.23 12.12 -49.14
N LEU A 506 -54.55 12.73 -50.27
CA LEU A 506 -54.29 14.15 -50.55
C LEU A 506 -55.63 14.85 -50.83
N THR A 507 -55.88 15.95 -50.11
CA THR A 507 -57.06 16.80 -50.33
C THR A 507 -56.74 17.91 -51.33
N LEU A 508 -57.63 18.08 -52.29
CA LEU A 508 -57.62 19.12 -53.28
C LEU A 508 -58.22 20.40 -52.72
N THR A 509 -57.66 21.52 -53.16
CA THR A 509 -58.15 22.88 -52.86
C THR A 509 -59.47 23.20 -53.58
N ARG A 510 -59.90 22.35 -54.51
CA ARG A 510 -61.20 22.36 -55.17
C ARG A 510 -61.64 20.95 -55.53
N ASP A 511 -62.95 20.73 -55.66
CA ASP A 511 -63.50 19.50 -56.21
C ASP A 511 -62.89 19.20 -57.59
N ALA A 512 -62.49 17.94 -57.78
CA ALA A 512 -62.14 17.39 -59.07
C ALA A 512 -63.40 17.23 -59.93
N LEU A 513 -63.24 17.42 -61.23
CA LEU A 513 -64.29 17.20 -62.20
C LEU A 513 -64.28 15.74 -62.66
N ASP A 514 -65.47 15.20 -62.95
CA ASP A 514 -65.59 13.86 -63.51
C ASP A 514 -64.89 13.80 -64.88
N GLY A 515 -63.91 12.90 -65.00
CA GLY A 515 -63.07 12.73 -66.19
C GLY A 515 -61.88 13.70 -66.31
N GLU A 516 -61.50 14.41 -65.24
CA GLU A 516 -60.39 15.38 -65.24
C GLU A 516 -59.01 14.69 -65.27
N THR A 517 -58.07 15.20 -66.08
CA THR A 517 -56.66 14.78 -66.08
C THR A 517 -55.85 15.64 -65.12
N LEU A 518 -55.05 15.01 -64.25
CA LEU A 518 -54.21 15.68 -63.27
C LEU A 518 -52.75 15.20 -63.36
N TYR A 519 -51.84 16.05 -62.89
CA TYR A 519 -50.40 15.78 -62.80
C TYR A 519 -49.97 15.77 -61.34
N GLY A 520 -49.34 14.69 -60.88
CA GLY A 520 -48.65 14.64 -59.60
C GLY A 520 -47.15 14.73 -59.78
N MET A 521 -46.50 15.58 -58.99
CA MET A 521 -45.05 15.79 -59.02
C MET A 521 -44.51 15.64 -57.61
N LEU A 522 -43.39 14.93 -57.46
CA LEU A 522 -42.65 14.92 -56.20
C LEU A 522 -41.67 16.10 -56.19
N HIS A 523 -41.64 16.84 -55.09
CA HIS A 523 -40.72 17.94 -54.83
C HIS A 523 -39.88 17.62 -53.59
N VAL A 524 -38.64 18.10 -53.57
CA VAL A 524 -37.76 18.01 -52.40
C VAL A 524 -38.01 19.22 -51.51
N ASP A 525 -38.36 18.98 -50.25
CA ASP A 525 -38.65 20.03 -49.26
C ASP A 525 -37.34 20.63 -48.76
N SER A 526 -37.06 21.85 -49.20
CA SER A 526 -35.84 22.58 -48.86
C SER A 526 -36.13 23.65 -47.80
N ALA A 527 -35.14 23.97 -46.96
CA ALA A 527 -35.36 24.86 -45.83
C ALA A 527 -36.05 26.20 -46.21
N PRO A 528 -37.10 26.63 -45.48
CA PRO A 528 -37.61 26.04 -44.24
C PRO A 528 -38.50 24.80 -44.46
N ILE A 529 -38.09 23.67 -43.88
CA ILE A 529 -38.78 22.37 -43.98
C ILE A 529 -40.20 22.47 -43.44
N GLY A 530 -41.14 21.81 -44.13
CA GLY A 530 -42.55 21.70 -43.74
C GLY A 530 -43.47 22.77 -44.35
N VAL A 531 -42.95 23.67 -45.19
CA VAL A 531 -43.74 24.68 -45.89
C VAL A 531 -43.43 24.64 -47.39
N PHE A 532 -44.40 24.20 -48.21
CA PHE A 532 -44.20 24.16 -49.66
C PHE A 532 -44.02 25.57 -50.26
N ASP A 533 -42.82 25.87 -50.76
CA ASP A 533 -42.48 27.05 -51.56
C ASP A 533 -42.12 26.62 -52.99
N PRO A 534 -42.96 26.87 -54.00
CA PRO A 534 -42.70 26.43 -55.38
C PRO A 534 -41.48 27.09 -56.03
N ALA A 535 -40.86 28.11 -55.41
CA ALA A 535 -39.60 28.70 -55.87
C ALA A 535 -38.36 28.05 -55.23
N ALA A 536 -38.50 27.47 -54.03
CA ALA A 536 -37.40 26.85 -53.29
C ALA A 536 -37.41 25.31 -53.40
N ASP A 537 -38.60 24.70 -53.40
CA ASP A 537 -38.78 23.26 -53.46
C ASP A 537 -38.75 22.79 -54.90
N LEU A 538 -37.58 22.37 -55.35
CA LEU A 538 -37.39 21.88 -56.72
C LEU A 538 -38.01 20.48 -56.88
N PRO A 539 -38.52 20.13 -58.08
CA PRO A 539 -39.01 18.79 -58.35
C PRO A 539 -37.91 17.75 -58.11
N ALA A 540 -38.25 16.66 -57.43
CA ALA A 540 -37.39 15.50 -57.27
C ALA A 540 -37.09 14.87 -58.63
N VAL A 541 -35.88 14.34 -58.78
CA VAL A 541 -35.42 13.66 -60.00
C VAL A 541 -35.11 12.20 -59.72
N ASP A 542 -35.37 11.33 -60.68
CA ASP A 542 -35.00 9.91 -60.60
C ASP A 542 -33.50 9.69 -60.83
N GLY A 543 -33.05 8.43 -60.76
CA GLY A 543 -31.65 8.04 -61.01
C GLY A 543 -31.11 8.38 -62.41
N SER A 544 -31.96 8.85 -63.34
CA SER A 544 -31.58 9.33 -64.68
C SER A 544 -31.58 10.87 -64.80
N GLY A 545 -32.00 11.59 -63.76
CA GLY A 545 -32.13 13.04 -63.73
C GLY A 545 -33.45 13.58 -64.31
N ALA A 546 -34.43 12.71 -64.58
CA ALA A 546 -35.76 13.12 -65.04
C ALA A 546 -36.66 13.46 -63.84
N VAL A 547 -37.54 14.46 -63.99
CA VAL A 547 -38.49 14.84 -62.92
C VAL A 547 -39.45 13.69 -62.62
N VAL A 548 -39.54 13.33 -61.34
CA VAL A 548 -40.45 12.31 -60.81
C VAL A 548 -41.87 12.87 -60.84
N GLN A 549 -42.64 12.46 -61.85
CA GLN A 549 -44.02 12.88 -62.06
C GLN A 549 -44.89 11.73 -62.55
N SER A 550 -46.20 11.83 -62.27
CA SER A 550 -47.23 10.90 -62.71
C SER A 550 -48.41 11.67 -63.34
N THR A 551 -49.03 11.13 -64.37
CA THR A 551 -50.21 11.71 -65.04
C THR A 551 -51.34 10.70 -64.99
N PHE A 552 -52.52 11.12 -64.54
CA PHE A 552 -53.65 10.24 -64.29
C PHE A 552 -54.99 10.95 -64.50
N VAL A 553 -56.06 10.18 -64.66
CA VAL A 553 -57.45 10.65 -64.83
C VAL A 553 -58.28 10.31 -63.59
N VAL A 554 -59.09 11.27 -63.15
CA VAL A 554 -60.04 11.08 -62.03
C VAL A 554 -61.49 11.08 -62.52
N SER A 555 -62.33 10.24 -61.91
CA SER A 555 -63.80 10.20 -62.11
C SER A 555 -64.50 10.36 -60.76
N VAL A 556 -65.75 10.85 -60.65
CA VAL A 556 -66.42 11.08 -59.34
C VAL A 556 -67.65 10.17 -59.17
N ALA A 557 -67.67 9.30 -58.15
CA ALA A 557 -68.72 8.32 -57.90
C ALA A 557 -69.90 8.90 -57.09
N THR A 558 -71.15 8.68 -57.55
CA THR A 558 -72.37 9.21 -56.91
C THR A 558 -73.17 8.19 -56.08
N THR A 559 -72.54 7.15 -55.50
CA THR A 559 -73.21 6.16 -54.62
C THR A 559 -72.24 5.60 -53.57
N VAL A 560 -72.50 5.82 -52.27
CA VAL A 560 -71.72 5.22 -51.16
C VAL A 560 -72.24 3.82 -50.85
N ILE A 561 -71.34 2.84 -50.75
CA ILE A 561 -71.63 1.44 -50.43
C ILE A 561 -71.08 1.16 -49.03
N PRO A 562 -71.82 0.49 -48.13
CA PRO A 562 -71.27 0.17 -46.82
C PRO A 562 -70.16 -0.89 -46.91
N THR A 563 -69.02 -0.63 -46.27
CA THR A 563 -67.81 -1.48 -46.29
C THR A 563 -67.12 -1.43 -44.93
N LEU A 564 -66.43 -2.51 -44.57
CA LEU A 564 -65.65 -2.63 -43.34
C LEU A 564 -64.34 -3.35 -43.65
N VAL A 565 -63.20 -2.80 -43.23
CA VAL A 565 -61.86 -3.41 -43.36
C VAL A 565 -61.15 -3.31 -42.02
N VAL A 566 -60.56 -4.43 -41.61
CA VAL A 566 -59.72 -4.54 -40.41
C VAL A 566 -58.69 -5.64 -40.65
N THR A 567 -57.47 -5.40 -40.20
CA THR A 567 -56.35 -6.35 -40.23
C THR A 567 -56.18 -7.02 -38.87
N ASP A 568 -55.55 -8.20 -38.88
CA ASP A 568 -55.10 -8.87 -37.67
C ASP A 568 -54.11 -7.96 -36.94
N GLN A 569 -54.31 -7.81 -35.64
CA GLN A 569 -53.67 -6.74 -34.87
C GLN A 569 -53.11 -7.28 -33.56
N VAL A 570 -51.92 -6.78 -33.21
CA VAL A 570 -51.32 -6.99 -31.89
C VAL A 570 -51.97 -6.01 -30.93
N VAL A 571 -52.80 -6.51 -30.01
CA VAL A 571 -53.60 -5.67 -29.13
C VAL A 571 -52.83 -5.42 -27.84
N THR A 572 -52.51 -4.15 -27.56
CA THR A 572 -51.81 -3.76 -26.34
C THR A 572 -52.71 -3.93 -25.09
N PRO A 573 -52.16 -3.99 -23.87
CA PRO A 573 -52.95 -4.14 -22.63
C PRO A 573 -53.95 -3.01 -22.34
N SER A 574 -54.00 -1.97 -23.18
CA SER A 574 -54.88 -0.81 -23.05
C SER A 574 -56.36 -1.05 -23.41
N ASN A 575 -56.79 -2.29 -23.72
CA ASN A 575 -58.18 -2.67 -24.08
C ASN A 575 -58.78 -1.85 -25.24
N ARG A 576 -58.02 -1.63 -26.32
CA ARG A 576 -58.47 -0.85 -27.47
C ARG A 576 -58.19 -1.60 -28.77
N ALA A 577 -59.18 -1.65 -29.67
CA ALA A 577 -59.03 -2.18 -31.02
C ALA A 577 -59.13 -1.05 -32.07
N ILE A 578 -58.44 -1.19 -33.19
CA ILE A 578 -58.46 -0.23 -34.30
C ILE A 578 -59.14 -0.87 -35.52
N ILE A 579 -60.06 -0.15 -36.15
CA ILE A 579 -60.70 -0.54 -37.42
C ILE A 579 -60.14 0.32 -38.56
N ASP A 580 -59.47 -0.32 -39.52
CA ASP A 580 -58.70 0.34 -40.58
C ASP A 580 -59.58 1.23 -41.46
N LEU A 581 -60.76 0.74 -41.87
CA LEU A 581 -61.68 1.46 -42.74
C LEU A 581 -63.15 1.08 -42.47
N VAL A 582 -64.01 2.10 -42.41
CA VAL A 582 -65.47 1.97 -42.36
C VAL A 582 -66.06 2.91 -43.41
N THR A 583 -66.90 2.41 -44.31
CA THR A 583 -67.78 3.26 -45.12
C THR A 583 -69.23 2.99 -44.77
N SER A 584 -70.02 4.05 -44.59
CA SER A 584 -71.46 3.91 -44.31
C SER A 584 -72.27 4.94 -45.11
N PRO A 585 -73.36 4.53 -45.80
CA PRO A 585 -74.26 5.45 -46.52
C PRO A 585 -75.27 6.16 -45.61
N VAL A 586 -75.27 5.89 -44.31
CA VAL A 586 -76.06 6.54 -43.26
C VAL A 586 -75.21 6.67 -42.00
N ASP A 587 -75.71 7.31 -40.95
CA ASP A 587 -75.06 7.21 -39.64
C ASP A 587 -75.18 5.77 -39.12
N GLY A 588 -74.06 5.18 -38.77
CA GLY A 588 -73.94 3.77 -38.40
C GLY A 588 -73.21 3.56 -37.09
N LEU A 589 -73.28 2.33 -36.60
CA LEU A 589 -72.61 1.89 -35.39
C LEU A 589 -71.72 0.69 -35.71
N VAL A 590 -70.42 0.80 -35.46
CA VAL A 590 -69.49 -0.34 -35.57
C VAL A 590 -69.45 -1.04 -34.23
N VAL A 591 -69.77 -2.33 -34.22
CA VAL A 591 -69.87 -3.12 -32.99
C VAL A 591 -68.96 -4.34 -33.09
N LEU A 592 -68.18 -4.55 -32.04
CA LEU A 592 -67.28 -5.69 -31.87
C LEU A 592 -67.96 -6.75 -31.00
N PHE A 593 -67.83 -8.02 -31.38
CA PHE A 593 -68.34 -9.16 -30.65
C PHE A 593 -67.24 -10.20 -30.46
N ALA A 594 -67.22 -10.83 -29.29
CA ALA A 594 -66.45 -12.03 -29.06
C ALA A 594 -67.00 -13.18 -29.91
N ASP A 595 -66.16 -14.11 -30.35
CA ASP A 595 -66.65 -15.36 -30.95
C ASP A 595 -67.43 -16.19 -29.92
N ASP A 596 -68.51 -16.84 -30.36
CA ASP A 596 -69.37 -17.68 -29.51
C ASP A 596 -68.81 -19.10 -29.29
N GLY A 597 -67.63 -19.40 -29.83
CA GLY A 597 -66.98 -20.71 -29.80
C GLY A 597 -67.43 -21.66 -30.93
N ALA A 598 -68.37 -21.24 -31.78
CA ALA A 598 -68.83 -21.95 -32.96
C ALA A 598 -68.53 -21.19 -34.27
N GLY A 599 -67.77 -20.08 -34.21
CA GLY A 599 -67.43 -19.25 -35.36
C GLY A 599 -68.44 -18.15 -35.67
N ALA A 600 -69.34 -17.82 -34.74
CA ALA A 600 -70.35 -16.77 -34.91
C ALA A 600 -70.23 -15.66 -33.83
N PRO A 601 -70.79 -14.46 -34.08
CA PRO A 601 -70.78 -13.37 -33.10
C PRO A 601 -71.53 -13.73 -31.81
N GLY A 602 -70.84 -13.58 -30.68
CA GLY A 602 -71.32 -13.81 -29.32
C GLY A 602 -71.62 -12.52 -28.55
N LEU A 603 -70.93 -12.29 -27.43
CA LEU A 603 -71.15 -11.11 -26.58
C LEU A 603 -70.48 -9.85 -27.14
N GLY A 604 -71.15 -8.70 -27.05
CA GLY A 604 -70.59 -7.41 -27.45
C GLY A 604 -69.39 -7.01 -26.57
N LEU A 605 -68.31 -6.59 -27.23
CA LEU A 605 -67.04 -6.17 -26.64
C LEU A 605 -66.90 -4.64 -26.61
N GLY A 606 -67.41 -3.94 -27.61
CA GLY A 606 -67.35 -2.48 -27.70
C GLY A 606 -68.14 -1.98 -28.91
N ALA A 607 -68.54 -0.71 -28.91
CA ALA A 607 -69.25 -0.08 -30.01
C ALA A 607 -68.84 1.38 -30.14
N GLU A 608 -68.75 1.88 -31.37
CA GLU A 608 -68.42 3.28 -31.66
C GLU A 608 -69.28 3.82 -32.81
N LEU A 609 -69.68 5.09 -32.70
CA LEU A 609 -70.51 5.77 -33.69
C LEU A 609 -69.68 6.16 -34.91
N VAL A 610 -70.22 5.93 -36.11
CA VAL A 610 -69.58 6.29 -37.37
C VAL A 610 -70.55 7.13 -38.21
N PRO A 611 -70.18 8.38 -38.56
CA PRO A 611 -71.03 9.22 -39.41
C PRO A 611 -71.09 8.71 -40.86
N ILE A 612 -72.11 9.13 -41.60
CA ILE A 612 -72.21 8.90 -43.04
C ILE A 612 -70.91 9.31 -43.78
N GLY A 613 -70.42 8.44 -44.67
CA GLY A 613 -69.17 8.64 -45.41
C GLY A 613 -68.12 7.59 -45.07
N THR A 614 -66.85 7.99 -45.09
CA THR A 614 -65.69 7.11 -44.85
C THR A 614 -64.98 7.52 -43.57
N THR A 615 -64.63 6.56 -42.72
CA THR A 615 -63.83 6.74 -41.50
C THR A 615 -62.68 5.75 -41.49
N THR A 616 -61.47 6.19 -41.12
CA THR A 616 -60.26 5.36 -41.04
C THR A 616 -59.67 5.34 -39.63
N ASN A 617 -58.94 4.27 -39.30
CA ASN A 617 -58.28 4.07 -38.00
C ASN A 617 -59.22 4.31 -36.80
N LEU A 618 -60.47 3.86 -36.91
CA LEU A 618 -61.50 4.09 -35.90
C LEU A 618 -61.12 3.32 -34.63
N PRO A 619 -60.86 4.01 -33.52
CA PRO A 619 -60.56 3.33 -32.27
C PRO A 619 -61.80 2.96 -31.50
N ILE A 620 -61.84 1.75 -30.95
CA ILE A 620 -62.96 1.26 -30.16
C ILE A 620 -62.45 0.74 -28.82
N ASN A 621 -62.99 1.29 -27.73
CA ASN A 621 -62.69 0.83 -26.39
C ASN A 621 -63.43 -0.48 -26.10
N LEU A 622 -62.72 -1.44 -25.53
CA LEU A 622 -63.24 -2.75 -25.23
C LEU A 622 -63.64 -2.86 -23.76
N GLY A 623 -64.79 -3.47 -23.49
CA GLY A 623 -65.29 -3.74 -22.15
C GLY A 623 -64.51 -4.82 -21.41
N ARG A 624 -63.60 -5.53 -22.09
CA ARG A 624 -62.63 -6.46 -21.50
C ARG A 624 -61.39 -6.60 -22.40
N ALA A 625 -60.32 -7.12 -21.81
CA ALA A 625 -59.14 -7.55 -22.55
C ALA A 625 -59.48 -8.71 -23.50
N LEU A 626 -58.84 -8.69 -24.67
CA LEU A 626 -58.88 -9.78 -25.63
C LEU A 626 -57.85 -10.85 -25.24
N LEU A 627 -58.13 -12.10 -25.60
CA LEU A 627 -57.23 -13.22 -25.43
C LEU A 627 -56.28 -13.34 -26.64
N ASP A 628 -55.13 -13.97 -26.42
CA ASP A 628 -54.22 -14.29 -27.52
C ASP A 628 -54.89 -15.24 -28.52
N ALA A 629 -54.71 -14.93 -29.81
CA ALA A 629 -55.40 -15.55 -30.93
C ALA A 629 -56.95 -15.52 -30.84
N GLU A 630 -57.55 -14.59 -30.08
CA GLU A 630 -59.01 -14.42 -30.06
C GLU A 630 -59.50 -13.89 -31.40
N VAL A 631 -60.45 -14.60 -32.01
CA VAL A 631 -61.17 -14.11 -33.19
C VAL A 631 -62.26 -13.16 -32.72
N VAL A 632 -62.22 -11.93 -33.21
CA VAL A 632 -63.21 -10.89 -32.92
C VAL A 632 -64.04 -10.61 -34.16
N HIS A 633 -65.35 -10.65 -34.03
CA HIS A 633 -66.29 -10.29 -35.09
C HIS A 633 -66.58 -8.81 -35.06
N VAL A 634 -66.52 -8.15 -36.20
CA VAL A 634 -66.82 -6.72 -36.35
C VAL A 634 -67.96 -6.58 -37.36
N ALA A 635 -69.00 -5.83 -37.01
CA ALA A 635 -70.15 -5.62 -37.87
C ALA A 635 -70.61 -4.16 -37.85
N LEU A 636 -71.13 -3.70 -38.99
CA LEU A 636 -71.64 -2.35 -39.17
C LEU A 636 -73.18 -2.36 -39.14
N PHE A 637 -73.76 -1.64 -38.19
CA PHE A 637 -75.21 -1.49 -38.03
C PHE A 637 -75.67 -0.08 -38.43
N GLU A 638 -76.95 0.07 -38.76
CA GLU A 638 -77.60 1.38 -38.71
C GLU A 638 -77.84 1.75 -37.25
N ASP A 639 -77.63 3.01 -36.88
CA ASP A 639 -77.91 3.50 -35.53
C ASP A 639 -79.37 3.99 -35.44
N LEU A 640 -80.31 3.06 -35.26
CA LEU A 640 -81.75 3.30 -35.24
C LEU A 640 -82.30 3.23 -33.82
N GLY A 641 -82.21 4.32 -33.07
CA GLY A 641 -82.78 4.32 -31.74
C GLY A 641 -82.17 5.39 -30.86
N VAL A 642 -81.47 4.96 -29.81
CA VAL A 642 -80.69 5.87 -28.98
C VAL A 642 -79.31 6.02 -29.60
N VAL A 643 -79.03 7.22 -30.12
CA VAL A 643 -77.78 7.52 -30.81
C VAL A 643 -76.56 7.05 -30.02
N GLY A 644 -75.72 6.24 -30.66
CA GLY A 644 -74.47 5.72 -30.11
C GLY A 644 -74.62 4.54 -29.15
N VAL A 645 -75.81 3.93 -29.04
CA VAL A 645 -76.05 2.76 -28.18
C VAL A 645 -76.51 1.58 -29.04
N PHE A 646 -75.81 0.45 -28.95
CA PHE A 646 -76.19 -0.74 -29.70
C PHE A 646 -77.45 -1.40 -29.13
N GLU A 647 -78.50 -1.48 -29.93
CA GLU A 647 -79.79 -2.07 -29.60
C GLU A 647 -80.11 -3.28 -30.49
N ALA A 648 -79.71 -4.47 -30.01
CA ALA A 648 -79.92 -5.72 -30.72
C ALA A 648 -81.39 -5.94 -31.16
N GLY A 649 -81.60 -6.03 -32.47
CA GLY A 649 -82.91 -6.24 -33.10
C GLY A 649 -83.67 -4.96 -33.46
N THR A 650 -83.23 -3.80 -32.98
CA THR A 650 -83.70 -2.48 -33.43
C THR A 650 -82.77 -1.91 -34.48
N ASP A 651 -81.46 -2.04 -34.26
CA ASP A 651 -80.41 -1.65 -35.20
C ASP A 651 -80.19 -2.78 -36.22
N PRO A 652 -80.64 -2.63 -37.49
CA PRO A 652 -80.35 -3.60 -38.52
C PRO A 652 -78.89 -3.53 -38.94
N ILE A 653 -78.30 -4.68 -39.22
CA ILE A 653 -76.98 -4.75 -39.85
C ILE A 653 -77.06 -4.19 -41.27
N GLN A 654 -76.07 -3.40 -41.66
CA GLN A 654 -76.00 -2.84 -43.00
C GLN A 654 -75.63 -3.94 -44.01
N LEU A 655 -76.14 -3.83 -45.24
CA LEU A 655 -75.92 -4.80 -46.31
C LEU A 655 -75.08 -4.19 -47.43
N ASP A 656 -74.15 -4.98 -47.97
CA ASP A 656 -73.38 -4.62 -49.16
C ASP A 656 -74.24 -4.62 -50.45
N VAL A 657 -73.62 -4.31 -51.60
CA VAL A 657 -74.32 -4.30 -52.91
C VAL A 657 -74.88 -5.67 -53.31
N GLY A 658 -74.31 -6.76 -52.77
CA GLY A 658 -74.77 -8.13 -52.99
C GLY A 658 -75.92 -8.56 -52.06
N GLY A 659 -76.29 -7.72 -51.08
CA GLY A 659 -77.25 -8.04 -50.04
C GLY A 659 -76.68 -8.90 -48.91
N ALA A 660 -75.34 -9.02 -48.81
CA ALA A 660 -74.67 -9.70 -47.70
C ALA A 660 -74.45 -8.74 -46.53
N GLU A 661 -74.46 -9.27 -45.31
CA GLU A 661 -74.19 -8.49 -44.10
C GLU A 661 -72.77 -7.94 -44.10
N VAL A 662 -72.61 -6.65 -43.80
CA VAL A 662 -71.29 -6.01 -43.68
C VAL A 662 -70.68 -6.37 -42.32
N ARG A 663 -69.96 -7.49 -42.34
CA ARG A 663 -69.24 -8.05 -41.19
C ARG A 663 -67.91 -8.65 -41.63
N VAL A 664 -66.92 -8.55 -40.77
CA VAL A 664 -65.56 -9.11 -40.95
C VAL A 664 -65.06 -9.66 -39.62
N THR A 665 -63.92 -10.32 -39.63
CA THR A 665 -63.24 -10.80 -38.44
C THR A 665 -61.77 -10.40 -38.48
N PHE A 666 -61.17 -10.19 -37.31
CA PHE A 666 -59.71 -10.16 -37.15
C PHE A 666 -59.29 -11.08 -36.02
N VAL A 667 -58.04 -11.51 -36.05
CA VAL A 667 -57.37 -12.24 -34.97
C VAL A 667 -56.57 -11.23 -34.15
N ALA A 668 -56.86 -11.15 -32.86
CA ALA A 668 -56.02 -10.43 -31.92
C ALA A 668 -54.83 -11.31 -31.52
N SER A 669 -53.62 -10.77 -31.57
CA SER A 669 -52.44 -11.36 -30.94
C SER A 669 -51.96 -10.48 -29.79
N LEU A 670 -51.34 -11.06 -28.76
CA LEU A 670 -50.67 -10.28 -27.70
C LEU A 670 -49.20 -10.04 -28.09
N PRO A 671 -48.59 -8.88 -27.74
CA PRO A 671 -47.17 -8.65 -27.95
C PRO A 671 -46.33 -9.61 -27.10
N SER A 672 -45.04 -9.78 -27.45
CA SER A 672 -44.05 -10.30 -26.51
C SER A 672 -44.05 -9.42 -25.26
N VAL A 673 -44.17 -10.05 -24.08
CA VAL A 673 -44.20 -9.33 -22.80
C VAL A 673 -42.80 -8.78 -22.54
N ALA A 674 -42.70 -7.51 -22.11
CA ALA A 674 -41.42 -6.95 -21.71
C ALA A 674 -40.79 -7.82 -20.60
N THR A 675 -39.48 -8.07 -20.68
CA THR A 675 -38.77 -8.83 -19.65
C THR A 675 -37.65 -8.00 -19.04
N LEU A 676 -37.37 -8.24 -17.76
CA LEU A 676 -36.36 -7.53 -16.99
C LEU A 676 -35.65 -8.51 -16.06
N VAL A 677 -34.32 -8.55 -16.14
CA VAL A 677 -33.44 -9.31 -15.25
C VAL A 677 -32.53 -8.32 -14.54
N ALA A 678 -32.66 -8.27 -13.22
CA ALA A 678 -31.76 -7.55 -12.33
C ALA A 678 -31.44 -8.47 -11.14
N GLN A 679 -30.16 -8.66 -10.87
CA GLN A 679 -29.66 -9.46 -9.75
C GLN A 679 -29.07 -8.60 -8.64
N ASP A 680 -28.97 -9.22 -7.46
CA ASP A 680 -28.29 -8.63 -6.31
C ASP A 680 -26.82 -8.34 -6.68
N GLN A 681 -26.32 -7.21 -6.21
CA GLN A 681 -25.03 -6.69 -6.65
C GLN A 681 -24.27 -6.00 -5.53
N THR A 682 -22.98 -5.79 -5.74
CA THR A 682 -22.07 -5.11 -4.80
C THR A 682 -21.41 -3.96 -5.54
N PRO A 683 -22.08 -2.80 -5.66
CA PRO A 683 -21.63 -1.74 -6.55
C PRO A 683 -20.27 -1.15 -6.16
N ASN A 684 -19.43 -0.87 -7.15
CA ASN A 684 -18.22 -0.08 -6.99
C ASN A 684 -17.95 0.67 -8.31
N PRO A 685 -18.16 1.99 -8.37
CA PRO A 685 -18.49 2.91 -7.27
C PRO A 685 -19.92 2.74 -6.73
N LEU A 686 -20.20 3.25 -5.52
CA LEU A 686 -21.53 3.16 -4.88
C LEU A 686 -22.62 4.01 -5.56
N SER A 687 -22.25 4.86 -6.53
CA SER A 687 -23.13 5.78 -7.24
C SER A 687 -23.64 5.24 -8.58
N GLU A 688 -23.41 3.96 -8.89
CA GLU A 688 -23.83 3.32 -10.14
C GLU A 688 -24.35 1.91 -9.85
N VAL A 689 -25.38 1.48 -10.57
CA VAL A 689 -25.90 0.10 -10.52
C VAL A 689 -26.12 -0.42 -11.93
N TRP A 690 -26.24 -1.73 -12.09
CA TRP A 690 -26.54 -2.33 -13.39
C TRP A 690 -27.79 -3.21 -13.38
N VAL A 691 -28.39 -3.33 -14.57
CA VAL A 691 -29.44 -4.30 -14.91
C VAL A 691 -28.84 -5.29 -15.89
N ASP A 692 -28.99 -6.60 -15.62
CA ASP A 692 -28.37 -7.65 -16.43
C ASP A 692 -28.93 -7.66 -17.85
N THR A 693 -30.25 -7.69 -18.00
CA THR A 693 -30.93 -7.62 -19.29
C THR A 693 -32.32 -7.00 -19.21
N ALA A 694 -32.76 -6.35 -20.29
CA ALA A 694 -34.13 -5.89 -20.51
C ALA A 694 -34.54 -6.19 -21.96
N ASP A 695 -35.77 -6.65 -22.22
CA ASP A 695 -36.32 -6.88 -23.56
C ASP A 695 -37.66 -6.15 -23.67
N LEU A 696 -37.76 -5.16 -24.56
CA LEU A 696 -38.91 -4.26 -24.65
C LEU A 696 -39.68 -4.43 -25.97
N PRO A 697 -41.03 -4.36 -25.96
CA PRO A 697 -41.82 -4.41 -27.18
C PRO A 697 -41.85 -3.08 -27.97
N ALA A 698 -41.42 -1.98 -27.35
CA ALA A 698 -41.31 -0.62 -27.92
C ALA A 698 -40.17 0.14 -27.22
N ASP A 699 -39.73 1.27 -27.77
CA ASP A 699 -38.72 2.13 -27.13
C ASP A 699 -39.19 2.60 -25.75
N GLY A 700 -38.24 2.85 -24.85
CA GLY A 700 -38.57 3.09 -23.45
C GLY A 700 -37.40 3.47 -22.56
N TRP A 701 -37.58 3.28 -21.26
CA TRP A 701 -36.64 3.65 -20.21
C TRP A 701 -36.56 2.57 -19.14
N VAL A 702 -35.37 2.36 -18.58
CA VAL A 702 -35.22 1.70 -17.27
C VAL A 702 -35.00 2.74 -16.19
N VAL A 703 -35.77 2.64 -15.12
CA VAL A 703 -35.76 3.59 -14.00
C VAL A 703 -35.43 2.84 -12.71
N ILE A 704 -34.44 3.34 -11.97
CA ILE A 704 -34.05 2.83 -10.65
C ILE A 704 -34.72 3.68 -9.57
N GLY A 705 -35.49 3.04 -8.71
CA GLY A 705 -36.14 3.66 -7.55
C GLY A 705 -35.73 3.03 -6.22
N ASP A 706 -35.89 3.80 -5.14
CA ASP A 706 -35.80 3.26 -3.78
C ASP A 706 -37.09 2.52 -3.38
N ALA A 707 -37.08 1.88 -2.20
CA ALA A 707 -38.25 1.17 -1.67
C ALA A 707 -39.49 2.07 -1.43
N GLY A 708 -39.34 3.39 -1.41
CA GLY A 708 -40.41 4.36 -1.33
C GLY A 708 -40.97 4.79 -2.69
N GLY A 709 -40.39 4.31 -3.79
CA GLY A 709 -40.73 4.72 -5.16
C GLY A 709 -40.11 6.04 -5.58
N THR A 710 -39.11 6.55 -4.84
CA THR A 710 -38.35 7.75 -5.25
C THR A 710 -37.36 7.37 -6.34
N GLU A 711 -37.37 8.10 -7.46
CA GLU A 711 -36.40 7.93 -8.54
C GLU A 711 -34.97 8.32 -8.11
N LEU A 712 -34.03 7.41 -8.36
CA LEU A 712 -32.60 7.60 -8.10
C LEU A 712 -31.80 7.79 -9.39
N GLY A 713 -32.20 7.16 -10.49
CA GLY A 713 -31.56 7.26 -11.80
C GLY A 713 -32.38 6.59 -12.90
N PHE A 714 -32.07 6.88 -14.16
CA PHE A 714 -32.73 6.27 -15.31
C PHE A 714 -31.79 6.22 -16.53
N SER A 715 -32.09 5.34 -17.48
CA SER A 715 -31.35 5.19 -18.75
C SER A 715 -32.32 4.85 -19.89
N PRO A 716 -32.17 5.45 -21.10
CA PRO A 716 -33.02 5.15 -22.25
C PRO A 716 -32.74 3.76 -22.81
N LEU A 717 -33.76 3.12 -23.37
CA LEU A 717 -33.72 1.81 -24.02
C LEU A 717 -34.50 1.87 -25.35
N THR A 718 -34.10 1.03 -26.31
CA THR A 718 -34.83 0.82 -27.57
C THR A 718 -35.53 -0.54 -27.57
N ALA A 719 -36.52 -0.71 -28.43
CA ALA A 719 -37.27 -1.97 -28.56
C ALA A 719 -36.33 -3.16 -28.87
N GLY A 720 -36.60 -4.29 -28.24
CA GLY A 720 -35.80 -5.53 -28.30
C GLY A 720 -34.91 -5.75 -27.07
N PRO A 721 -34.11 -6.83 -27.06
CA PRO A 721 -33.25 -7.22 -25.94
C PRO A 721 -31.98 -6.37 -25.84
N GLN A 722 -31.64 -5.94 -24.61
CA GLN A 722 -30.49 -5.12 -24.24
C GLN A 722 -29.88 -5.60 -22.91
N GLY A 723 -28.60 -5.36 -22.66
CA GLY A 723 -27.90 -5.73 -21.41
C GLY A 723 -26.41 -6.00 -21.59
N PRO A 724 -25.57 -5.80 -20.55
CA PRO A 724 -25.87 -5.16 -19.27
C PRO A 724 -26.04 -3.63 -19.42
N ILE A 725 -26.95 -3.05 -18.64
CA ILE A 725 -27.28 -1.62 -18.69
C ILE A 725 -26.77 -0.98 -17.39
N ALA A 726 -25.80 -0.08 -17.48
CA ALA A 726 -25.34 0.72 -16.34
C ALA A 726 -26.24 1.97 -16.14
N ILE A 727 -26.58 2.27 -14.88
CA ILE A 727 -27.44 3.39 -14.50
C ILE A 727 -26.75 4.18 -13.39
N ALA A 728 -26.39 5.43 -13.71
CA ALA A 728 -25.87 6.37 -12.74
C ALA A 728 -26.98 6.83 -11.77
N LEU A 729 -26.65 6.88 -10.49
CA LEU A 729 -27.55 7.28 -9.42
C LEU A 729 -27.25 8.72 -8.95
N ASN A 730 -28.29 9.40 -8.49
CA ASN A 730 -28.19 10.74 -7.92
C ASN A 730 -27.63 10.77 -6.48
N ARG A 731 -27.36 9.60 -5.89
CA ARG A 731 -26.71 9.39 -4.59
C ARG A 731 -26.07 8.01 -4.52
N ASP A 732 -25.18 7.83 -3.54
CA ASP A 732 -24.63 6.52 -3.22
C ASP A 732 -25.71 5.58 -2.67
N VAL A 733 -25.57 4.30 -3.00
CA VAL A 733 -26.33 3.22 -2.39
C VAL A 733 -25.88 2.98 -0.95
N VAL A 734 -26.78 2.49 -0.12
CA VAL A 734 -26.47 2.08 1.26
C VAL A 734 -26.52 0.56 1.41
N ASP A 735 -25.83 0.02 2.42
CA ASP A 735 -25.77 -1.43 2.61
C ASP A 735 -27.15 -2.06 2.81
N SER A 736 -27.35 -3.22 2.20
CA SER A 736 -28.61 -3.97 2.19
C SER A 736 -29.80 -3.16 1.66
N GLU A 737 -29.55 -2.11 0.87
CA GLU A 737 -30.60 -1.33 0.25
C GLU A 737 -31.32 -2.17 -0.80
N THR A 738 -32.65 -2.16 -0.76
CA THR A 738 -33.47 -2.77 -1.83
C THR A 738 -33.83 -1.69 -2.82
N LEU A 739 -33.36 -1.85 -4.05
CA LEU A 739 -33.69 -0.99 -5.17
C LEU A 739 -34.65 -1.71 -6.11
N THR A 740 -35.42 -0.94 -6.87
CA THR A 740 -36.33 -1.44 -7.90
C THR A 740 -35.95 -0.90 -9.25
N ALA A 741 -35.68 -1.78 -10.21
CA ALA A 741 -35.63 -1.44 -11.63
C ALA A 741 -37.04 -1.59 -12.23
N ARG A 742 -37.53 -0.59 -12.96
CA ARG A 742 -38.83 -0.62 -13.64
C ARG A 742 -38.72 -0.13 -15.07
N LEU A 743 -39.38 -0.82 -15.99
CA LEU A 743 -39.44 -0.43 -17.41
C LEU A 743 -40.63 0.49 -17.69
N HIS A 744 -40.40 1.54 -18.48
CA HIS A 744 -41.43 2.48 -18.96
C HIS A 744 -41.38 2.59 -20.48
N GLU A 745 -42.53 2.77 -21.12
CA GLU A 745 -42.68 3.04 -22.55
C GLU A 745 -42.45 4.53 -22.81
N ASP A 746 -41.65 4.86 -23.83
CA ASP A 746 -41.42 6.24 -24.27
C ASP A 746 -42.69 6.76 -24.97
N LEU A 747 -43.46 7.56 -24.22
CA LEU A 747 -44.73 8.12 -24.64
C LEU A 747 -44.66 9.64 -24.61
N GLY A 748 -45.00 10.28 -25.72
CA GLY A 748 -44.96 11.73 -25.82
C GLY A 748 -43.80 12.20 -26.68
N ALA A 749 -42.85 12.95 -26.11
CA ALA A 749 -41.73 13.47 -26.87
C ALA A 749 -40.60 12.44 -26.96
N VAL A 750 -40.54 11.74 -28.10
CA VAL A 750 -39.54 10.70 -28.41
C VAL A 750 -38.14 11.05 -27.89
N GLY A 751 -37.56 10.14 -27.11
CA GLY A 751 -36.20 10.21 -26.56
C GLY A 751 -36.05 11.17 -25.37
N THR A 752 -37.15 11.59 -24.75
CA THR A 752 -37.14 12.39 -23.51
C THR A 752 -37.77 11.57 -22.37
N TRP A 753 -37.28 11.75 -21.14
CA TRP A 753 -37.88 11.12 -19.96
C TRP A 753 -38.94 12.06 -19.38
N GLU A 754 -40.20 11.66 -19.46
CA GLU A 754 -41.39 12.33 -18.94
C GLU A 754 -42.14 11.42 -17.95
N PRO A 755 -41.80 11.40 -16.65
CA PRO A 755 -42.37 10.45 -15.68
C PRO A 755 -43.90 10.53 -15.47
N ALA A 756 -44.57 11.56 -15.99
CA ALA A 756 -46.03 11.69 -15.96
C ALA A 756 -46.72 11.17 -17.25
N THR A 757 -45.96 11.01 -18.33
CA THR A 757 -46.43 10.61 -19.65
C THR A 757 -45.92 9.21 -20.01
N ASP A 758 -44.66 8.92 -19.70
CA ASP A 758 -44.02 7.61 -19.90
C ASP A 758 -44.59 6.62 -18.88
N LEU A 759 -45.50 5.78 -19.35
CA LEU A 759 -46.21 4.83 -18.50
C LEU A 759 -45.38 3.54 -18.35
N PRO A 760 -45.46 2.87 -17.19
CA PRO A 760 -44.77 1.60 -17.00
C PRO A 760 -45.27 0.54 -17.98
N PHE A 761 -44.36 -0.28 -18.51
CA PHE A 761 -44.76 -1.52 -19.18
C PHE A 761 -45.45 -2.42 -18.16
N VAL A 762 -46.47 -3.16 -18.61
CA VAL A 762 -47.19 -4.12 -17.76
C VAL A 762 -47.06 -5.55 -18.28
N ASP A 763 -46.99 -6.50 -17.35
CA ASP A 763 -46.98 -7.93 -17.63
C ASP A 763 -48.38 -8.45 -18.06
N ALA A 764 -48.46 -9.74 -18.39
CA ALA A 764 -49.72 -10.40 -18.78
C ALA A 764 -50.82 -10.39 -17.69
N MET A 765 -50.48 -10.00 -16.46
CA MET A 765 -51.39 -9.86 -15.33
C MET A 765 -51.66 -8.38 -14.96
N SER A 766 -51.24 -7.44 -15.82
CA SER A 766 -51.36 -5.99 -15.62
C SER A 766 -50.59 -5.42 -14.42
N ASN A 767 -49.51 -6.07 -14.01
CA ASN A 767 -48.56 -5.49 -13.04
C ASN A 767 -47.42 -4.81 -13.78
N ASP A 768 -46.87 -3.74 -13.20
CA ASP A 768 -45.66 -3.08 -13.72
C ASP A 768 -44.53 -4.11 -13.90
N VAL A 769 -43.81 -4.03 -15.03
CA VAL A 769 -42.62 -4.85 -15.28
C VAL A 769 -41.46 -4.25 -14.50
N GLU A 770 -41.33 -4.73 -13.27
CA GLU A 770 -40.30 -4.31 -12.33
C GLU A 770 -39.59 -5.48 -11.66
N ARG A 771 -38.35 -5.23 -11.24
CA ARG A 771 -37.53 -6.19 -10.51
C ARG A 771 -36.83 -5.51 -9.34
N SER A 772 -37.01 -6.09 -8.15
CA SER A 772 -36.21 -5.72 -6.99
C SER A 772 -34.90 -6.48 -6.97
N PHE A 773 -33.85 -5.80 -6.57
CA PHE A 773 -32.55 -6.37 -6.26
C PHE A 773 -31.97 -5.68 -5.02
N VAL A 774 -31.09 -6.39 -4.32
CA VAL A 774 -30.41 -5.89 -3.14
C VAL A 774 -29.01 -5.47 -3.51
N VAL A 775 -28.64 -4.27 -3.09
CA VAL A 775 -27.25 -3.80 -3.14
C VAL A 775 -26.60 -4.05 -1.79
N SER A 776 -25.48 -4.76 -1.82
CA SER A 776 -24.63 -4.97 -0.65
C SER A 776 -23.46 -4.00 -0.72
N VAL A 777 -23.06 -3.43 0.42
CA VAL A 777 -21.88 -2.58 0.52
C VAL A 777 -20.87 -3.26 1.43
N VAL A 778 -19.62 -3.38 0.98
CA VAL A 778 -18.54 -3.85 1.84
C VAL A 778 -18.19 -2.71 2.81
N ILE A 779 -18.64 -2.83 4.06
CA ILE A 779 -18.34 -1.85 5.10
C ILE A 779 -16.91 -2.11 5.59
N PRO A 780 -15.96 -1.17 5.40
CA PRO A 780 -14.61 -1.34 5.87
C PRO A 780 -14.58 -1.44 7.40
N ALA A 781 -13.84 -2.39 7.93
CA ALA A 781 -13.75 -2.63 9.37
C ALA A 781 -12.40 -3.23 9.76
N ILE A 782 -11.95 -2.94 10.97
CA ILE A 782 -10.81 -3.60 11.61
C ILE A 782 -11.27 -4.18 12.94
N THR A 783 -11.00 -5.47 13.15
CA THR A 783 -11.16 -6.13 14.44
C THR A 783 -9.80 -6.54 14.97
N VAL A 784 -9.41 -5.97 16.10
CA VAL A 784 -8.18 -6.29 16.82
C VAL A 784 -8.44 -6.26 18.32
N ALA A 785 -7.69 -7.06 19.06
CA ALA A 785 -7.72 -7.08 20.52
C ALA A 785 -6.30 -6.90 21.05
N ASP A 786 -6.20 -6.52 22.32
CA ASP A 786 -4.93 -6.56 23.05
C ASP A 786 -4.33 -7.97 22.94
N GLN A 787 -3.03 -8.03 22.72
CA GLN A 787 -2.36 -9.28 22.39
C GLN A 787 -0.94 -9.32 22.95
N THR A 788 -0.44 -10.54 23.12
CA THR A 788 0.97 -10.75 23.42
C THR A 788 1.72 -11.01 22.12
N ALA A 789 2.77 -10.22 21.83
CA ALA A 789 3.61 -10.43 20.66
C ALA A 789 4.66 -11.52 20.89
N SER A 790 4.79 -12.43 19.93
CA SER A 790 5.79 -13.48 19.91
C SER A 790 5.95 -13.98 18.46
N PRO A 791 7.02 -13.60 17.73
CA PRO A 791 8.15 -12.78 18.16
C PRO A 791 7.77 -11.31 18.42
N ALA A 792 8.63 -10.57 19.14
CA ALA A 792 8.37 -9.20 19.58
C ALA A 792 8.22 -8.17 18.43
N ASN A 793 8.64 -8.50 17.22
CA ASN A 793 8.52 -7.66 16.02
C ASN A 793 7.36 -8.06 15.10
N THR A 794 6.38 -8.82 15.58
CA THR A 794 5.22 -9.23 14.75
C THR A 794 3.94 -9.14 15.56
N VAL A 795 2.89 -8.58 14.95
CA VAL A 795 1.54 -8.56 15.53
C VAL A 795 0.51 -9.10 14.54
N THR A 796 -0.59 -9.63 15.06
CA THR A 796 -1.68 -10.17 14.25
C THR A 796 -2.95 -9.35 14.44
N ILE A 797 -3.55 -8.92 13.35
CA ILE A 797 -4.88 -8.30 13.32
C ILE A 797 -5.90 -9.41 13.06
N ALA A 798 -6.89 -9.55 13.94
CA ALA A 798 -7.82 -10.68 13.89
C ALA A 798 -8.61 -10.71 12.57
N GLU A 799 -9.09 -9.55 12.12
CA GLU A 799 -9.75 -9.40 10.83
C GLU A 799 -9.66 -7.97 10.30
N VAL A 800 -9.42 -7.82 9.00
CA VAL A 800 -9.56 -6.56 8.27
C VAL A 800 -10.51 -6.78 7.10
N VAL A 801 -11.60 -6.01 7.05
CA VAL A 801 -12.54 -6.00 5.91
C VAL A 801 -12.18 -4.80 5.04
N SER A 802 -11.68 -5.05 3.83
CA SER A 802 -11.30 -4.03 2.86
C SER A 802 -12.36 -3.86 1.77
N PRO A 803 -12.74 -2.64 1.35
CA PRO A 803 -13.77 -2.42 0.32
C PRO A 803 -13.23 -2.64 -1.10
N GLY A 804 -11.92 -2.84 -1.25
CA GLY A 804 -11.19 -3.11 -2.49
C GLY A 804 -9.80 -3.64 -2.17
N LEU A 805 -8.87 -3.61 -3.14
CA LEU A 805 -7.45 -3.78 -2.81
C LEU A 805 -7.02 -2.68 -1.83
N GLY A 806 -6.17 -3.03 -0.87
CA GLY A 806 -5.83 -2.12 0.21
C GLY A 806 -4.61 -2.53 1.01
N TRP A 807 -4.39 -1.82 2.10
CA TRP A 807 -3.26 -2.03 3.00
C TRP A 807 -3.69 -1.87 4.46
N ALA A 808 -3.21 -2.75 5.33
CA ALA A 808 -3.23 -2.52 6.77
C ALA A 808 -1.86 -1.98 7.19
N ARG A 809 -1.84 -0.82 7.86
CA ARG A 809 -0.61 -0.16 8.31
C ARG A 809 -0.63 0.13 9.80
N LEU A 810 0.47 -0.18 10.47
CA LEU A 810 0.69 0.03 11.90
C LEU A 810 1.53 1.26 12.17
N TYR A 811 1.17 1.94 13.25
CA TYR A 811 1.83 3.14 13.76
C TYR A 811 2.06 3.02 15.26
N ASP A 812 3.13 3.65 15.73
CA ASP A 812 3.33 3.88 17.17
C ASP A 812 2.31 4.88 17.72
N ASP A 813 2.18 4.94 19.05
CA ASP A 813 1.36 5.95 19.72
C ASP A 813 2.12 7.26 19.94
N ALA A 814 1.63 8.32 19.31
CA ALA A 814 2.04 9.70 19.55
C ALA A 814 0.96 10.46 20.32
N SER A 815 0.90 10.24 21.65
CA SER A 815 -0.04 10.90 22.57
C SER A 815 -1.51 10.63 22.23
N GLY A 816 -1.86 9.37 21.99
CA GLY A 816 -3.20 8.93 21.63
C GLY A 816 -3.56 9.07 20.15
N ASN A 817 -2.60 9.43 19.29
CA ASN A 817 -2.77 9.51 17.84
C ASN A 817 -1.71 8.64 17.14
N PRO A 818 -1.95 8.19 15.90
CA PRO A 818 -0.92 7.51 15.11
C PRO A 818 0.32 8.40 14.93
N GLY A 819 1.50 7.87 15.24
CA GLY A 819 2.79 8.54 15.06
C GLY A 819 3.58 8.02 13.86
N ALA A 820 4.78 7.47 14.09
CA ALA A 820 5.64 6.88 13.08
C ALA A 820 5.13 5.50 12.64
N ALA A 821 5.27 5.20 11.35
CA ALA A 821 4.89 3.90 10.81
C ALA A 821 5.88 2.81 11.27
N LEU A 822 5.33 1.67 11.68
CA LEU A 822 6.09 0.51 12.15
C LEU A 822 6.09 -0.64 11.14
N GLY A 823 5.04 -0.79 10.34
CA GLY A 823 4.94 -1.83 9.31
C GLY A 823 3.61 -1.79 8.56
N GLU A 824 3.59 -2.44 7.40
CA GLU A 824 2.41 -2.52 6.53
C GLU A 824 2.33 -3.88 5.83
N THR A 825 1.11 -4.27 5.42
CA THR A 825 0.88 -5.44 4.58
C THR A 825 -0.30 -5.21 3.64
N SER A 826 -0.26 -5.84 2.46
CA SER A 826 -1.31 -5.72 1.45
C SER A 826 -2.53 -6.56 1.80
N LEU A 827 -3.69 -6.13 1.31
CA LEU A 827 -4.99 -6.73 1.57
C LEU A 827 -5.72 -6.96 0.25
N VAL A 828 -6.46 -8.06 0.18
CA VAL A 828 -7.42 -8.29 -0.90
C VAL A 828 -8.77 -7.64 -0.56
N SER A 829 -9.61 -7.45 -1.57
CA SER A 829 -10.99 -7.00 -1.36
C SER A 829 -11.78 -8.01 -0.53
N GLY A 830 -12.60 -7.52 0.40
CA GLY A 830 -13.39 -8.34 1.32
C GLY A 830 -12.70 -8.62 2.66
N SER A 831 -13.01 -9.77 3.26
CA SER A 831 -12.50 -10.17 4.58
C SER A 831 -11.08 -10.75 4.49
N ASN A 832 -10.19 -10.24 5.33
CA ASN A 832 -8.80 -10.68 5.50
C ASN A 832 -8.61 -11.12 6.97
N PRO A 833 -8.73 -12.41 7.29
CA PRO A 833 -8.54 -12.91 8.66
C PRO A 833 -7.06 -13.14 9.00
N ASN A 834 -6.68 -12.98 10.27
CA ASN A 834 -5.34 -13.25 10.81
C ASN A 834 -4.21 -12.54 10.05
N VAL A 835 -4.38 -11.24 9.80
CA VAL A 835 -3.40 -10.43 9.07
C VAL A 835 -2.17 -10.24 9.94
N SER A 836 -1.06 -10.88 9.56
CA SER A 836 0.23 -10.76 10.24
C SER A 836 1.00 -9.57 9.67
N ILE A 837 1.45 -8.66 10.53
CA ILE A 837 2.20 -7.48 10.11
C ILE A 837 3.58 -7.50 10.78
N PRO A 838 4.67 -7.65 10.02
CA PRO A 838 6.02 -7.51 10.55
C PRO A 838 6.30 -6.03 10.87
N LEU A 839 7.04 -5.80 11.94
CA LEU A 839 7.40 -4.49 12.43
C LEU A 839 8.89 -4.23 12.18
N ASN A 840 9.23 -2.97 11.92
CA ASN A 840 10.61 -2.50 11.73
C ASN A 840 11.42 -2.38 13.03
N ARG A 841 10.80 -2.69 14.18
CA ARG A 841 11.44 -2.82 15.50
C ARG A 841 10.61 -3.73 16.40
N ASP A 842 11.20 -4.17 17.51
CA ASP A 842 10.46 -4.84 18.57
C ASP A 842 9.44 -3.89 19.24
N VAL A 843 8.30 -4.45 19.62
CA VAL A 843 7.33 -3.76 20.48
C VAL A 843 7.88 -3.61 21.90
N VAL A 844 7.48 -2.53 22.57
CA VAL A 844 7.74 -2.36 24.00
C VAL A 844 6.61 -3.01 24.80
N HIS A 845 6.92 -3.64 25.94
CA HIS A 845 5.89 -4.24 26.78
C HIS A 845 4.86 -3.18 27.23
N GLY A 846 3.58 -3.40 26.93
CA GLY A 846 2.49 -2.47 27.26
C GLY A 846 2.32 -1.31 26.28
N GLU A 847 3.02 -1.34 25.14
CA GLU A 847 2.90 -0.32 24.10
C GLU A 847 1.51 -0.33 23.45
N THR A 848 0.95 0.85 23.17
CA THR A 848 -0.28 1.00 22.38
C THR A 848 0.06 1.21 20.92
N LEU A 849 -0.53 0.43 20.03
CA LEU A 849 -0.37 0.57 18.57
C LEU A 849 -1.66 1.02 17.91
N HIS A 850 -1.52 1.75 16.80
CA HIS A 850 -2.63 2.14 15.93
C HIS A 850 -2.55 1.38 14.61
N VAL A 851 -3.64 0.75 14.18
CA VAL A 851 -3.77 0.17 12.85
C VAL A 851 -4.77 0.96 12.01
N LEU A 852 -4.38 1.35 10.81
CA LEU A 852 -5.23 2.04 9.83
C LEU A 852 -5.39 1.19 8.58
N LEU A 853 -6.61 1.17 8.04
CA LEU A 853 -6.89 0.59 6.73
C LEU A 853 -6.73 1.68 5.66
N HIS A 854 -5.98 1.39 4.60
CA HIS A 854 -5.82 2.23 3.41
C HIS A 854 -6.41 1.52 2.19
N VAL A 855 -6.99 2.30 1.28
CA VAL A 855 -7.42 1.79 -0.04
C VAL A 855 -6.26 1.97 -1.01
N ASP A 856 -5.94 0.90 -1.74
CA ASP A 856 -4.86 0.92 -2.72
C ASP A 856 -5.23 1.87 -3.86
N ARG A 857 -4.43 2.93 -4.02
CA ARG A 857 -4.63 3.95 -5.04
C ARG A 857 -3.28 4.38 -5.60
N GLY A 858 -3.24 4.55 -6.92
CA GLY A 858 -2.00 4.88 -7.62
C GLY A 858 -1.46 3.65 -8.33
N THR A 859 -0.23 3.26 -8.03
CA THR A 859 0.36 2.03 -8.58
C THR A 859 -0.12 0.85 -7.76
N LEU A 860 -0.96 0.01 -8.36
CA LEU A 860 -1.49 -1.20 -7.72
C LEU A 860 -0.37 -2.03 -7.08
N GLY A 861 -0.58 -2.48 -5.84
CA GLY A 861 0.38 -3.30 -5.10
C GLY A 861 1.57 -2.53 -4.55
N VAL A 862 1.58 -1.19 -4.60
CA VAL A 862 2.64 -0.35 -4.02
C VAL A 862 2.08 0.66 -3.04
N PHE A 863 2.42 0.52 -1.75
CA PHE A 863 2.04 1.50 -0.75
C PHE A 863 2.82 2.82 -0.92
N GLY A 864 2.11 3.94 -0.97
CA GLY A 864 2.62 5.26 -1.26
C GLY A 864 1.67 6.40 -0.85
N ALA A 865 1.93 7.60 -1.38
CA ALA A 865 1.21 8.81 -0.98
C ALA A 865 -0.22 8.93 -1.54
N ALA A 866 -0.54 8.12 -2.55
CA ALA A 866 -1.87 8.08 -3.16
C ALA A 866 -2.84 7.18 -2.37
N ASP A 867 -2.32 6.24 -1.57
CA ASP A 867 -3.09 5.35 -0.70
C ASP A 867 -3.70 6.11 0.48
N VAL A 868 -4.97 6.45 0.32
CA VAL A 868 -5.71 7.18 1.35
C VAL A 868 -6.32 6.24 2.36
N PRO A 869 -6.48 6.66 3.63
CA PRO A 869 -7.20 5.87 4.61
C PRO A 869 -8.63 5.56 4.15
N ALA A 870 -9.06 4.31 4.31
CA ALA A 870 -10.44 3.91 4.12
C ALA A 870 -11.32 4.63 5.14
N VAL A 871 -12.53 4.98 4.70
CA VAL A 871 -13.53 5.63 5.55
C VAL A 871 -14.77 4.76 5.67
N ASP A 872 -15.41 4.80 6.84
CA ASP A 872 -16.70 4.14 7.08
C ASP A 872 -17.86 4.92 6.45
N GLY A 873 -19.09 4.40 6.61
CA GLY A 873 -20.31 5.05 6.12
C GLY A 873 -20.60 6.43 6.75
N ALA A 874 -19.88 6.84 7.79
CA ALA A 874 -19.94 8.17 8.40
C ALA A 874 -18.78 9.09 7.97
N MET A 875 -17.97 8.66 6.99
CA MET A 875 -16.74 9.31 6.54
C MET A 875 -15.64 9.41 7.61
N ALA A 876 -15.68 8.57 8.65
CA ALA A 876 -14.61 8.48 9.64
C ALA A 876 -13.54 7.50 9.17
N VAL A 877 -12.27 7.81 9.42
CA VAL A 877 -11.16 6.90 9.09
C VAL A 877 -11.32 5.59 9.85
N VAL A 878 -11.22 4.47 9.14
CA VAL A 878 -11.26 3.14 9.74
C VAL A 878 -9.91 2.83 10.37
N ALA A 879 -9.87 2.93 11.69
CA ALA A 879 -8.70 2.67 12.51
C ALA A 879 -9.08 1.93 13.78
N ALA A 880 -8.14 1.20 14.35
CA ALA A 880 -8.29 0.58 15.67
C ALA A 880 -7.01 0.78 16.51
N THR A 881 -7.16 0.68 17.82
CA THR A 881 -6.05 0.72 18.78
C THR A 881 -6.08 -0.52 19.65
N PHE A 882 -4.90 -1.00 20.03
CA PHE A 882 -4.74 -2.15 20.90
C PHE A 882 -3.41 -2.06 21.64
N VAL A 883 -3.33 -2.73 22.78
CA VAL A 883 -2.12 -2.83 23.60
C VAL A 883 -1.40 -4.13 23.26
N VAL A 884 -0.08 -4.04 23.08
CA VAL A 884 0.78 -5.18 22.89
C VAL A 884 1.59 -5.42 24.15
N THR A 885 1.57 -6.65 24.64
CA THR A 885 2.40 -7.10 25.77
C THR A 885 3.45 -8.09 25.29
N LEU A 886 4.55 -8.19 26.04
CA LEU A 886 5.55 -9.25 25.89
C LEU A 886 5.46 -10.23 27.08
N GLU A 887 5.79 -11.50 26.85
CA GLU A 887 5.98 -12.45 27.95
C GLU A 887 7.40 -12.30 28.54
N PRO A 888 7.54 -12.24 29.88
CA PRO A 888 8.85 -12.38 30.49
C PRO A 888 9.40 -13.80 30.25
N SER A 889 10.68 -13.90 29.93
CA SER A 889 11.33 -15.20 29.68
C SER A 889 12.81 -15.17 30.06
N VAL A 890 13.37 -16.34 30.33
CA VAL A 890 14.81 -16.55 30.54
C VAL A 890 15.21 -17.80 29.79
N VAL A 891 16.25 -17.70 28.97
CA VAL A 891 16.85 -18.82 28.26
C VAL A 891 18.28 -18.97 28.74
N ALA A 892 18.52 -20.09 29.42
CA ALA A 892 19.84 -20.52 29.84
C ALA A 892 20.03 -21.98 29.40
N VAL A 893 21.15 -22.30 28.76
CA VAL A 893 21.44 -23.64 28.25
C VAL A 893 22.67 -24.25 28.95
N ASP A 894 22.74 -25.57 28.93
CA ASP A 894 23.91 -26.32 29.41
C ASP A 894 25.16 -25.86 28.67
N GLN A 895 26.22 -25.57 29.41
CA GLN A 895 27.41 -24.93 28.87
C GLN A 895 28.70 -25.49 29.48
N THR A 896 29.78 -25.38 28.72
CA THR A 896 31.13 -25.74 29.16
C THR A 896 31.84 -24.48 29.62
N LEU A 897 32.24 -24.44 30.90
CA LEU A 897 32.76 -23.22 31.50
C LEU A 897 34.27 -23.03 31.26
N THR A 898 34.64 -21.80 30.89
CA THR A 898 36.04 -21.35 30.79
C THR A 898 36.54 -20.75 32.10
N LEU A 899 35.64 -20.23 32.93
CA LEU A 899 35.84 -19.95 34.35
C LEU A 899 34.71 -20.61 35.13
N SER A 900 35.03 -21.36 36.18
CA SER A 900 34.03 -22.09 36.98
C SER A 900 33.08 -21.17 37.77
N THR A 901 33.34 -19.87 37.76
CA THR A 901 32.67 -18.80 38.51
C THR A 901 31.93 -17.83 37.61
N ILE A 902 31.79 -18.12 36.31
CA ILE A 902 30.97 -17.34 35.37
C ILE A 902 30.05 -18.30 34.65
N ILE A 903 28.80 -17.88 34.46
CA ILE A 903 27.87 -18.55 33.54
C ILE A 903 27.31 -17.55 32.54
N ASP A 904 27.06 -18.01 31.32
CA ASP A 904 26.39 -17.21 30.29
C ASP A 904 24.89 -17.51 30.24
N VAL A 905 24.07 -16.47 30.21
CA VAL A 905 22.61 -16.59 29.99
C VAL A 905 22.28 -16.00 28.62
N GLN A 906 21.74 -16.84 27.73
CA GLN A 906 21.59 -16.53 26.30
C GLN A 906 20.62 -15.38 26.07
N SER A 907 19.46 -15.41 26.72
CA SER A 907 18.50 -14.31 26.62
C SER A 907 17.62 -14.18 27.86
N VAL A 908 17.22 -12.95 28.11
CA VAL A 908 16.22 -12.58 29.11
C VAL A 908 15.27 -11.59 28.45
N GLN A 909 13.98 -11.85 28.52
CA GLN A 909 12.94 -10.85 28.26
C GLN A 909 12.38 -10.42 29.59
N SER A 910 12.56 -9.15 29.95
CA SER A 910 11.91 -8.53 31.11
C SER A 910 10.72 -7.66 30.68
N THR A 911 9.77 -7.46 31.58
CA THR A 911 8.55 -6.62 31.39
C THR A 911 8.59 -5.36 32.26
N GLY A 912 9.81 -4.96 32.62
CA GLY A 912 10.18 -3.82 33.45
C GLY A 912 11.66 -3.94 33.84
N ALA A 913 12.19 -2.94 34.57
CA ALA A 913 13.49 -3.12 35.22
C ALA A 913 13.43 -4.32 36.19
N GLY A 914 14.47 -5.14 36.20
CA GLY A 914 14.49 -6.38 36.94
C GLY A 914 15.89 -6.86 37.31
N TRP A 915 15.92 -8.05 37.92
CA TRP A 915 17.13 -8.73 38.32
C TRP A 915 17.11 -10.17 37.86
N LEU A 916 18.18 -10.59 37.19
CA LEU A 916 18.44 -12.00 36.95
C LEU A 916 19.29 -12.53 38.10
N VAL A 917 18.82 -13.58 38.78
CA VAL A 917 19.50 -14.12 39.97
C VAL A 917 19.76 -15.61 39.79
N VAL A 918 21.01 -16.00 40.04
CA VAL A 918 21.48 -17.38 39.95
C VAL A 918 21.41 -17.99 41.34
N HIS A 919 20.76 -19.14 41.45
CA HIS A 919 20.57 -19.89 42.68
C HIS A 919 21.19 -21.30 42.58
N GLU A 920 21.68 -21.79 43.71
CA GLU A 920 22.03 -23.21 43.84
C GLU A 920 20.80 -24.10 43.62
N ASP A 921 21.01 -25.31 43.10
CA ASP A 921 19.97 -26.33 43.15
C ASP A 921 19.75 -26.83 44.59
N ASN A 922 18.50 -26.72 45.06
CA ASN A 922 18.04 -27.31 46.30
C ASN A 922 16.95 -28.34 46.03
N ALA A 923 17.32 -29.46 45.40
CA ALA A 923 16.42 -30.55 45.02
C ALA A 923 15.28 -30.09 44.08
N GLY A 924 15.62 -29.25 43.09
CA GLY A 924 14.71 -28.67 42.12
C GLY A 924 14.04 -27.36 42.56
N ALA A 925 14.34 -26.87 43.77
CA ALA A 925 13.92 -25.54 44.23
C ALA A 925 15.10 -24.57 44.24
N LEU A 926 14.82 -23.27 44.27
CA LEU A 926 15.83 -22.22 44.42
C LEU A 926 16.53 -22.34 45.79
N GLY A 927 17.84 -22.52 45.76
CA GLY A 927 18.73 -22.50 46.91
C GLY A 927 19.33 -21.12 47.19
N PRO A 928 20.44 -21.05 47.94
CA PRO A 928 21.20 -19.82 48.15
C PRO A 928 21.57 -19.11 46.85
N GLU A 929 21.65 -17.78 46.90
CA GLU A 929 22.08 -16.93 45.79
C GLU A 929 23.57 -17.11 45.52
N LEU A 930 23.92 -17.25 44.24
CA LEU A 930 25.29 -17.38 43.75
C LEU A 930 25.76 -16.12 43.03
N GLY A 931 24.88 -15.43 42.33
CA GLY A 931 25.20 -14.19 41.61
C GLY A 931 23.92 -13.49 41.15
N GLN A 932 24.04 -12.22 40.78
CA GLN A 932 22.93 -11.44 40.27
C GLN A 932 23.38 -10.47 39.18
N TRP A 933 22.45 -10.10 38.30
CA TRP A 933 22.65 -9.16 37.21
C TRP A 933 21.42 -8.26 37.06
N ALA A 934 21.61 -6.95 36.98
CA ALA A 934 20.51 -6.02 36.73
C ALA A 934 20.11 -6.11 35.25
N VAL A 935 18.83 -6.30 34.96
CA VAL A 935 18.30 -6.34 33.60
C VAL A 935 17.38 -5.15 33.36
N PRO A 936 17.56 -4.39 32.26
CA PRO A 936 16.62 -3.35 31.88
C PRO A 936 15.26 -3.95 31.46
N ASP A 937 14.27 -3.09 31.29
CA ASP A 937 13.03 -3.46 30.59
C ASP A 937 13.34 -3.87 29.14
N GLY A 938 12.64 -4.87 28.61
CA GLY A 938 12.89 -5.42 27.28
C GLY A 938 13.82 -6.63 27.26
N ALA A 939 14.41 -6.88 26.08
CA ALA A 939 15.32 -8.00 25.85
C ALA A 939 16.75 -7.67 26.31
N SER A 940 17.44 -8.66 26.87
CA SER A 940 18.87 -8.66 27.17
C SER A 940 19.46 -9.98 26.69
N LEU A 941 20.61 -9.94 26.05
CA LEU A 941 21.24 -11.12 25.44
C LEU A 941 22.64 -11.35 26.03
N ASN A 942 23.10 -12.61 26.00
CA ASN A 942 24.48 -13.01 26.28
C ASN A 942 25.06 -12.46 27.61
N LEU A 943 24.31 -12.61 28.70
CA LEU A 943 24.67 -12.08 30.02
C LEU A 943 25.70 -12.99 30.71
N ALA A 944 26.92 -12.50 30.94
CA ALA A 944 27.96 -13.19 31.68
C ALA A 944 27.86 -12.90 33.19
N ILE A 945 27.25 -13.82 33.95
CA ILE A 945 26.98 -13.62 35.38
C ILE A 945 28.12 -14.17 36.22
N GLU A 946 28.76 -13.28 36.98
CA GLU A 946 29.78 -13.64 37.96
C GLU A 946 29.15 -14.26 39.23
N LEU A 947 29.77 -15.35 39.69
CA LEU A 947 29.33 -16.14 40.83
C LEU A 947 30.26 -15.94 42.03
N THR A 948 29.68 -15.95 43.23
CA THR A 948 30.35 -15.82 44.53
C THR A 948 31.15 -17.07 44.93
N ARG A 949 30.94 -18.20 44.24
CA ARG A 949 31.74 -19.41 44.37
C ARG A 949 31.81 -20.17 43.04
N ARG A 950 32.83 -21.03 42.93
CA ARG A 950 32.93 -21.94 41.79
C ARG A 950 31.79 -22.94 41.74
N LEU A 951 31.43 -23.33 40.52
CA LEU A 951 30.61 -24.48 40.19
C LEU A 951 31.46 -25.74 40.06
N LEU A 952 30.86 -26.88 40.35
CA LEU A 952 31.44 -28.21 40.15
C LEU A 952 30.99 -28.80 38.82
N ASP A 953 31.79 -29.71 38.27
CA ASP A 953 31.42 -30.45 37.05
C ASP A 953 30.12 -31.25 37.26
N GLY A 954 29.14 -31.03 36.39
CA GLY A 954 27.80 -31.61 36.46
C GLY A 954 26.85 -30.94 37.47
N GLU A 955 27.21 -29.78 38.02
CA GLU A 955 26.34 -29.03 38.93
C GLU A 955 25.19 -28.34 38.18
N THR A 956 23.97 -28.49 38.70
CA THR A 956 22.79 -27.75 38.22
C THR A 956 22.63 -26.45 39.01
N VAL A 957 22.36 -25.36 38.31
CA VAL A 957 21.96 -24.07 38.89
C VAL A 957 20.64 -23.60 38.28
N HIS A 958 19.88 -22.79 39.03
CA HIS A 958 18.62 -22.20 38.58
C HIS A 958 18.80 -20.69 38.40
N ILE A 959 18.25 -20.15 37.33
CA ILE A 959 18.32 -18.74 36.98
C ILE A 959 16.89 -18.23 36.99
N ALA A 960 16.59 -17.29 37.88
CA ALA A 960 15.26 -16.74 38.07
C ALA A 960 15.25 -15.24 37.74
N LEU A 961 14.21 -14.79 37.05
CA LEU A 961 13.96 -13.38 36.81
C LEU A 961 13.11 -12.80 37.95
N TYR A 962 13.51 -11.63 38.45
CA TYR A 962 12.82 -10.87 39.48
C TYR A 962 12.48 -9.47 38.97
N GLU A 963 11.37 -8.93 39.45
CA GLU A 963 10.98 -7.53 39.26
C GLU A 963 11.73 -6.66 40.27
N ASP A 964 12.30 -5.55 39.82
CA ASP A 964 13.00 -4.57 40.66
C ASP A 964 11.96 -3.69 41.38
N LEU A 965 11.61 -4.09 42.60
CA LEU A 965 10.58 -3.49 43.43
C LEU A 965 11.24 -2.76 44.61
N GLY A 966 10.62 -1.69 45.09
CA GLY A 966 11.21 -0.94 46.21
C GLY A 966 12.16 0.14 45.74
N VAL A 967 13.48 -0.02 45.92
CA VAL A 967 14.46 0.99 45.49
C VAL A 967 15.01 0.61 44.13
N LEU A 968 14.53 1.31 43.09
CA LEU A 968 14.97 1.08 41.71
C LEU A 968 16.49 1.04 41.58
N GLY A 969 16.99 -0.01 40.90
CA GLY A 969 18.39 -0.28 40.67
C GLY A 969 19.12 -0.93 41.84
N SER A 970 18.41 -1.47 42.85
CA SER A 970 19.02 -2.14 44.01
C SER A 970 18.41 -3.52 44.25
N TRP A 971 19.22 -4.58 44.18
CA TRP A 971 18.78 -5.94 44.51
C TRP A 971 18.43 -6.08 46.00
N GLU A 972 17.18 -6.46 46.26
CA GLU A 972 16.53 -6.44 47.56
C GLU A 972 15.80 -7.76 47.84
N PRO A 973 16.55 -8.80 48.28
CA PRO A 973 16.00 -10.13 48.52
C PRO A 973 14.72 -10.12 49.38
N GLY A 974 13.63 -10.62 48.81
CA GLY A 974 12.32 -10.75 49.45
C GLY A 974 11.43 -9.50 49.38
N ILE A 975 11.92 -8.38 48.83
CA ILE A 975 11.09 -7.27 48.33
C ILE A 975 10.92 -7.44 46.82
N ASP A 976 12.02 -7.68 46.11
CA ASP A 976 12.00 -8.07 44.71
C ASP A 976 11.31 -9.44 44.59
N LEU A 977 10.23 -9.46 43.82
CA LEU A 977 9.42 -10.66 43.62
C LEU A 977 9.78 -11.31 42.29
N GLN A 978 9.74 -12.63 42.27
CA GLN A 978 10.01 -13.38 41.05
C GLN A 978 8.97 -13.03 39.99
N ALA A 979 9.42 -12.69 38.79
CA ALA A 979 8.56 -12.42 37.65
C ALA A 979 7.76 -13.70 37.31
N THR A 980 6.53 -13.52 36.85
CA THR A 980 5.66 -14.63 36.45
C THR A 980 5.12 -14.46 35.05
N ASP A 981 4.98 -15.57 34.32
CA ASP A 981 4.27 -15.60 33.04
C ASP A 981 2.77 -15.33 33.19
N VAL A 982 2.03 -15.26 32.08
CA VAL A 982 0.56 -15.08 32.09
C VAL A 982 -0.22 -16.14 32.88
N ASN A 983 0.36 -17.30 33.17
CA ASN A 983 -0.24 -18.34 33.99
C ASN A 983 0.14 -18.23 35.47
N SER A 984 0.81 -17.14 35.87
CA SER A 984 1.38 -16.95 37.21
C SER A 984 2.46 -17.99 37.55
N THR A 985 3.13 -18.55 36.54
CA THR A 985 4.27 -19.46 36.71
C THR A 985 5.54 -18.63 36.85
N PRO A 986 6.38 -18.90 37.84
CA PRO A 986 7.71 -18.32 37.95
C PRO A 986 8.54 -18.41 36.67
N VAL A 987 9.08 -17.28 36.22
CA VAL A 987 9.99 -17.21 35.09
C VAL A 987 11.38 -17.60 35.56
N GLN A 988 11.81 -18.79 35.17
CA GLN A 988 13.12 -19.32 35.50
C GLN A 988 13.60 -20.33 34.45
N SER A 989 14.92 -20.45 34.32
CA SER A 989 15.60 -21.51 33.57
C SER A 989 16.55 -22.28 34.49
N SER A 990 17.06 -23.41 34.01
CA SER A 990 18.09 -24.17 34.69
C SER A 990 19.15 -24.62 33.70
N LEU A 991 20.40 -24.67 34.13
CA LEU A 991 21.48 -25.23 33.32
C LEU A 991 22.34 -26.19 34.14
N VAL A 992 22.99 -27.12 33.45
CA VAL A 992 24.02 -28.00 33.98
C VAL A 992 25.39 -27.51 33.50
N ALA A 993 26.25 -27.17 34.45
CA ALA A 993 27.60 -26.73 34.16
C ALA A 993 28.50 -27.93 33.87
N THR A 994 29.16 -27.94 32.72
CA THR A 994 30.32 -28.80 32.47
C THR A 994 31.58 -28.02 32.80
N VAL A 995 32.38 -28.51 33.75
CA VAL A 995 33.59 -27.81 34.21
C VAL A 995 34.81 -28.69 33.89
N PRO A 996 35.48 -28.45 32.75
CA PRO A 996 36.67 -29.19 32.37
C PRO A 996 37.73 -29.20 33.46
N ILE A 997 38.49 -30.29 33.54
CA ILE A 997 39.64 -30.38 34.44
C ILE A 997 40.64 -29.28 34.07
N GLY A 998 41.01 -28.45 35.05
CA GLY A 998 41.95 -27.35 34.86
C GLY A 998 41.30 -26.01 34.53
N THR A 999 39.97 -25.94 34.43
CA THR A 999 39.22 -24.67 34.37
C THR A 999 39.58 -23.80 35.58
N PRO A 1000 40.04 -22.55 35.38
CA PRO A 1000 40.32 -21.64 36.49
C PRO A 1000 39.04 -21.20 37.21
N ASP A 1001 39.17 -20.89 38.49
CA ASP A 1001 38.11 -20.30 39.31
C ASP A 1001 38.23 -18.76 39.35
N VAL A 1002 39.44 -18.23 39.20
CA VAL A 1002 39.71 -16.79 39.15
C VAL A 1002 40.75 -16.52 38.06
N ARG A 1003 40.54 -15.46 37.27
CA ARG A 1003 41.52 -14.88 36.37
C ARG A 1003 41.97 -13.51 36.89
N LEU A 1004 43.27 -13.27 36.92
CA LEU A 1004 43.87 -11.99 37.28
C LEU A 1004 44.72 -11.47 36.13
N VAL A 1005 44.64 -10.17 35.82
CA VAL A 1005 45.61 -9.50 34.94
C VAL A 1005 46.67 -8.82 35.80
N VAL A 1006 47.93 -9.13 35.51
CA VAL A 1006 49.11 -8.64 36.23
C VAL A 1006 49.91 -7.71 35.32
N ASP A 1007 49.73 -6.42 35.53
CA ASP A 1007 50.49 -5.35 34.88
C ASP A 1007 51.71 -4.94 35.70
N ASN A 1008 52.55 -4.09 35.11
CA ASN A 1008 53.73 -3.54 35.76
C ASN A 1008 53.87 -2.04 35.50
N ASN A 1009 54.31 -1.31 36.51
CA ASN A 1009 54.74 0.09 36.37
C ASN A 1009 56.25 0.12 36.12
N GLY A 1010 56.65 -0.31 34.91
CA GLY A 1010 58.05 -0.57 34.57
C GLY A 1010 58.70 -1.53 35.55
N SER A 1011 59.85 -1.16 36.13
CA SER A 1011 60.57 -1.96 37.14
C SER A 1011 60.24 -1.61 38.59
N SER A 1012 59.25 -0.76 38.81
CA SER A 1012 58.98 -0.19 40.13
C SER A 1012 57.99 -1.00 40.97
N SER A 1013 56.97 -1.59 40.35
CA SER A 1013 55.93 -2.37 41.03
C SER A 1013 55.11 -3.21 40.06
N TYR A 1014 54.45 -4.25 40.58
CA TYR A 1014 53.33 -4.91 39.91
C TYR A 1014 52.01 -4.19 40.22
N THR A 1015 51.06 -4.28 39.30
CA THR A 1015 49.68 -3.79 39.49
C THR A 1015 48.71 -4.85 39.00
N PHE A 1016 47.84 -5.35 39.87
CA PHE A 1016 46.78 -6.29 39.48
C PHE A 1016 45.59 -5.47 38.97
N SER A 1017 45.46 -5.36 37.65
CA SER A 1017 44.56 -4.40 36.99
C SER A 1017 43.14 -4.93 36.81
N SER A 1018 42.94 -6.26 36.85
CA SER A 1018 41.62 -6.88 36.89
C SER A 1018 41.62 -8.18 37.69
N SER A 1019 40.44 -8.52 38.22
CA SER A 1019 40.13 -9.78 38.89
C SER A 1019 38.74 -10.21 38.48
N VAL A 1020 38.64 -11.39 37.88
CA VAL A 1020 37.38 -11.99 37.46
C VAL A 1020 37.24 -13.35 38.15
N PRO A 1021 36.14 -13.63 38.87
CA PRO A 1021 35.03 -12.71 39.13
C PRO A 1021 35.44 -11.59 40.09
N SER A 1022 34.78 -10.45 39.98
CA SER A 1022 34.88 -9.31 40.91
C SER A 1022 34.17 -9.58 42.25
N THR A 1023 33.22 -10.52 42.26
CA THR A 1023 32.47 -10.96 43.47
C THR A 1023 33.37 -11.59 44.54
N VAL A 1024 34.57 -12.01 44.17
CA VAL A 1024 35.57 -12.61 45.07
C VAL A 1024 36.71 -11.63 45.28
N ALA A 1025 36.88 -11.14 46.50
CA ALA A 1025 37.92 -10.17 46.84
C ALA A 1025 39.31 -10.83 46.89
N VAL A 1026 40.02 -10.85 45.76
CA VAL A 1026 41.37 -11.43 45.63
C VAL A 1026 42.47 -10.37 45.73
N VAL A 1027 42.26 -9.18 45.15
CA VAL A 1027 43.27 -8.12 45.08
C VAL A 1027 43.08 -7.11 46.21
N GLY A 1028 44.15 -6.81 46.94
CA GLY A 1028 44.15 -5.84 48.04
C GLY A 1028 43.94 -4.38 47.59
N PRO A 1029 43.58 -3.48 48.52
CA PRO A 1029 43.24 -2.09 48.19
C PRO A 1029 44.46 -1.20 47.91
N GLU A 1030 45.68 -1.74 47.99
CA GLU A 1030 46.89 -0.97 47.71
C GLU A 1030 46.93 -0.53 46.23
N PRO A 1031 47.52 0.64 45.91
CA PRO A 1031 47.57 1.11 44.52
C PRO A 1031 48.54 0.31 43.64
N GLU A 1032 49.57 -0.29 44.24
CA GLU A 1032 50.61 -1.07 43.56
C GLU A 1032 51.13 -2.13 44.55
N ASN A 1033 51.71 -3.21 44.02
CA ASN A 1033 52.18 -4.37 44.78
C ASN A 1033 51.11 -4.87 45.77
N GLN A 1034 49.89 -5.02 45.27
CA GLN A 1034 48.72 -5.39 46.07
C GLN A 1034 48.91 -6.70 46.82
N THR A 1035 48.41 -6.76 48.05
CA THR A 1035 48.32 -8.04 48.75
C THR A 1035 47.34 -8.95 48.01
N LEU A 1036 47.73 -10.17 47.66
CA LEU A 1036 46.82 -11.16 47.10
C LEU A 1036 46.21 -12.02 48.20
N THR A 1037 44.89 -12.18 48.17
CA THR A 1037 44.14 -13.07 49.06
C THR A 1037 43.61 -14.25 48.24
N LEU A 1038 44.31 -15.39 48.33
CA LEU A 1038 43.97 -16.60 47.59
C LEU A 1038 43.12 -17.55 48.45
N THR A 1039 42.25 -18.33 47.82
CA THR A 1039 41.38 -19.30 48.50
C THR A 1039 41.96 -20.70 48.34
N ALA A 1040 42.10 -21.43 49.45
CA ALA A 1040 42.60 -22.80 49.40
C ALA A 1040 41.70 -23.71 48.54
N GLY A 1041 42.33 -24.48 47.67
CA GLY A 1041 41.67 -25.40 46.74
C GLY A 1041 41.16 -24.74 45.46
N TRP A 1042 41.25 -23.41 45.31
CA TRP A 1042 40.86 -22.71 44.08
C TRP A 1042 42.00 -22.71 43.06
N ARG A 1043 41.64 -22.66 41.78
CA ARG A 1043 42.56 -22.53 40.65
C ARG A 1043 42.58 -21.09 40.14
N TYR A 1044 43.77 -20.54 40.01
CA TYR A 1044 44.02 -19.19 39.55
C TYR A 1044 44.71 -19.24 38.20
N GLU A 1045 44.31 -18.35 37.31
CA GLU A 1045 45.01 -18.00 36.07
C GLU A 1045 45.50 -16.56 36.19
N LEU A 1046 46.79 -16.34 36.00
CA LEU A 1046 47.39 -15.01 36.02
C LEU A 1046 47.93 -14.73 34.61
N VAL A 1047 47.43 -13.65 34.02
CA VAL A 1047 47.88 -13.13 32.72
C VAL A 1047 48.84 -11.97 32.99
N VAL A 1048 50.12 -12.20 32.80
CA VAL A 1048 51.21 -11.27 33.08
C VAL A 1048 51.64 -10.56 31.81
N THR A 1049 51.22 -9.30 31.64
CA THR A 1049 51.34 -8.51 30.38
C THR A 1049 52.79 -8.35 29.87
N ASN A 1050 53.80 -8.55 30.73
CA ASN A 1050 55.22 -8.57 30.34
C ASN A 1050 56.02 -9.69 31.05
N GLY A 1051 55.43 -10.87 31.20
CA GLY A 1051 56.02 -12.01 31.93
C GLY A 1051 57.46 -12.36 31.56
N THR A 1052 57.86 -12.18 30.29
CA THR A 1052 59.26 -12.43 29.87
C THR A 1052 60.27 -11.41 30.40
N SER A 1053 59.86 -10.15 30.58
CA SER A 1053 60.73 -9.06 31.07
C SER A 1053 60.60 -8.86 32.59
N HIS A 1054 59.42 -9.20 33.12
CA HIS A 1054 59.08 -9.11 34.52
C HIS A 1054 58.41 -10.41 35.00
N PRO A 1055 59.14 -11.54 35.02
CA PRO A 1055 58.57 -12.83 35.39
C PRO A 1055 58.18 -12.85 36.87
N LEU A 1056 56.95 -13.29 37.13
CA LEU A 1056 56.38 -13.41 38.45
C LEU A 1056 56.86 -14.71 39.13
N GLU A 1057 57.28 -14.61 40.39
CA GLU A 1057 57.56 -15.77 41.24
C GLU A 1057 56.73 -15.70 42.51
N LEU A 1058 56.17 -16.85 42.92
CA LEU A 1058 55.42 -17.02 44.17
C LEU A 1058 56.31 -17.71 45.22
N LEU A 1059 56.26 -17.24 46.47
CA LEU A 1059 57.34 -17.44 47.44
C LEU A 1059 56.85 -17.96 48.80
N GLN A 1060 57.79 -18.63 49.50
CA GLN A 1060 57.81 -18.78 50.95
C GLN A 1060 59.08 -18.13 51.52
N GLY A 1061 58.98 -16.95 52.10
CA GLY A 1061 60.12 -16.15 52.52
C GLY A 1061 61.04 -15.84 51.32
N ALA A 1062 62.17 -16.56 51.22
CA ALA A 1062 63.12 -16.44 50.10
C ALA A 1062 63.11 -17.65 49.15
N THR A 1063 62.25 -18.64 49.40
CA THR A 1063 62.17 -19.87 48.60
C THR A 1063 61.13 -19.68 47.51
N VAL A 1064 61.53 -19.85 46.24
CA VAL A 1064 60.61 -19.84 45.10
C VAL A 1064 59.81 -21.14 45.05
N GLN A 1065 58.49 -21.03 45.11
CA GLN A 1065 57.57 -22.15 45.04
C GLN A 1065 57.10 -22.41 43.60
N LEU A 1066 56.79 -21.33 42.88
CA LEU A 1066 56.34 -21.32 41.49
C LEU A 1066 57.02 -20.15 40.77
N SER A 1067 57.48 -20.37 39.55
CA SER A 1067 58.28 -19.42 38.79
C SER A 1067 57.87 -19.38 37.33
N GLU A 1068 57.56 -18.18 36.83
CA GLU A 1068 57.47 -17.88 35.40
C GLU A 1068 58.86 -17.64 34.76
N ALA A 1069 59.90 -17.46 35.58
CA ALA A 1069 61.23 -17.13 35.08
C ALA A 1069 61.90 -18.31 34.35
N ALA A 1070 62.24 -18.11 33.08
CA ALA A 1070 62.88 -19.13 32.25
C ALA A 1070 64.16 -19.69 32.89
N GLY A 1071 64.16 -21.01 33.13
CA GLY A 1071 65.31 -21.75 33.69
C GLY A 1071 65.38 -21.78 35.22
N ILE A 1072 64.39 -21.19 35.90
CA ILE A 1072 64.16 -21.37 37.34
C ILE A 1072 62.96 -22.29 37.50
N VAL A 1073 63.09 -23.31 38.35
CA VAL A 1073 62.02 -24.27 38.65
C VAL A 1073 61.70 -24.13 40.12
N GLY A 1074 60.49 -23.68 40.42
CA GLY A 1074 59.95 -23.58 41.77
C GLY A 1074 59.78 -24.94 42.44
N ALA A 1075 59.80 -24.94 43.78
CA ALA A 1075 59.77 -26.18 44.57
C ALA A 1075 58.50 -27.04 44.37
N LEU A 1076 57.39 -26.44 43.90
CA LEU A 1076 56.09 -27.09 43.80
C LEU A 1076 55.53 -27.20 42.37
N GLU A 1077 56.29 -26.82 41.34
CA GLU A 1077 55.82 -26.87 39.94
C GLU A 1077 55.57 -28.30 39.43
N SER A 1078 56.25 -29.31 39.99
CA SER A 1078 56.03 -30.71 39.62
C SER A 1078 54.90 -31.40 40.41
N ASP A 1079 54.27 -30.69 41.34
CA ASP A 1079 53.19 -31.25 42.16
C ASP A 1079 51.90 -31.35 41.36
N VAL A 1080 51.30 -32.55 41.34
CA VAL A 1080 50.11 -32.84 40.53
C VAL A 1080 48.86 -32.12 41.05
N ASP A 1081 48.77 -31.87 42.36
CA ASP A 1081 47.61 -31.20 42.97
C ASP A 1081 47.72 -29.68 42.78
N VAL A 1082 48.94 -29.14 42.68
CA VAL A 1082 49.15 -27.73 42.27
C VAL A 1082 48.84 -27.55 40.80
N SER A 1083 49.15 -28.54 39.95
CA SER A 1083 48.84 -28.51 38.52
C SER A 1083 49.29 -27.19 37.87
N TRP A 1084 50.56 -26.86 38.10
CA TRP A 1084 51.21 -25.68 37.53
C TRP A 1084 51.25 -25.78 36.01
N VAL A 1085 50.85 -24.70 35.35
CA VAL A 1085 50.93 -24.51 33.91
C VAL A 1085 51.55 -23.14 33.68
N ASP A 1086 52.51 -23.08 32.77
CA ASP A 1086 53.14 -21.87 32.26
C ASP A 1086 53.21 -22.01 30.74
N ASP A 1087 52.57 -21.11 30.01
CA ASP A 1087 52.54 -21.11 28.55
C ASP A 1087 53.83 -20.56 27.91
N GLY A 1088 54.73 -19.98 28.73
CA GLY A 1088 55.95 -19.31 28.30
C GLY A 1088 55.73 -17.98 27.56
N ALA A 1089 54.48 -17.51 27.49
CA ALA A 1089 54.03 -16.30 26.81
C ALA A 1089 53.41 -15.27 27.78
N GLY A 1090 53.38 -15.55 29.08
CA GLY A 1090 52.89 -14.64 30.10
C GLY A 1090 51.66 -15.15 30.85
N THR A 1091 51.14 -16.34 30.53
CA THR A 1091 49.98 -16.91 31.22
C THR A 1091 50.42 -18.09 32.07
N ILE A 1092 50.16 -17.97 33.37
CA ILE A 1092 50.39 -19.05 34.33
C ILE A 1092 49.07 -19.47 34.98
N ALA A 1093 48.91 -20.75 35.27
CA ALA A 1093 47.76 -21.26 35.99
C ALA A 1093 48.17 -22.28 37.05
N PHE A 1094 47.56 -22.20 38.23
CA PHE A 1094 47.88 -23.07 39.35
C PHE A 1094 46.72 -23.22 40.32
N THR A 1095 46.68 -24.36 41.00
CA THR A 1095 45.74 -24.64 42.07
C THR A 1095 46.40 -24.42 43.41
N VAL A 1096 45.74 -23.68 44.30
CA VAL A 1096 46.18 -23.42 45.68
C VAL A 1096 45.91 -24.67 46.53
N ALA A 1097 46.55 -25.78 46.16
CA ALA A 1097 46.46 -27.04 46.86
C ALA A 1097 46.96 -26.90 48.31
N PRO A 1098 46.55 -27.77 49.25
CA PRO A 1098 46.93 -27.65 50.66
C PRO A 1098 48.44 -27.48 50.91
N ILE A 1099 49.29 -28.10 50.08
CA ILE A 1099 50.76 -27.95 50.18
C ILE A 1099 51.21 -26.54 49.81
N LEU A 1100 50.69 -25.98 48.71
CA LEU A 1100 51.00 -24.63 48.25
C LEU A 1100 50.40 -23.57 49.18
N ALA A 1101 49.18 -23.78 49.66
CA ALA A 1101 48.52 -22.91 50.65
C ALA A 1101 49.39 -22.69 51.91
N SER A 1102 50.08 -23.73 52.37
CA SER A 1102 51.00 -23.66 53.52
C SER A 1102 52.38 -23.08 53.20
N ALA A 1103 52.69 -22.90 51.92
CA ALA A 1103 53.98 -22.50 51.39
C ALA A 1103 53.96 -21.16 50.64
N LEU A 1104 52.86 -20.39 50.72
CA LEU A 1104 52.77 -19.06 50.11
C LEU A 1104 52.69 -17.98 51.18
N ASP A 1105 53.59 -16.99 51.11
CA ASP A 1105 53.52 -15.77 51.93
C ASP A 1105 53.81 -14.48 51.13
N GLY A 1106 54.23 -14.58 49.87
CA GLY A 1106 54.50 -13.42 49.04
C GLY A 1106 54.75 -13.75 47.57
N TYR A 1107 54.90 -12.70 46.77
CA TYR A 1107 55.33 -12.78 45.38
C TYR A 1107 56.36 -11.69 45.09
N HIS A 1108 57.16 -11.89 44.04
CA HIS A 1108 58.02 -10.84 43.51
C HIS A 1108 58.26 -10.96 42.00
N CYS A 1109 58.94 -9.97 41.43
CA CYS A 1109 59.56 -10.09 40.12
C CYS A 1109 60.96 -10.67 40.28
N GLN A 1110 61.28 -11.72 39.54
CA GLN A 1110 62.60 -12.35 39.60
C GLN A 1110 63.74 -11.35 39.31
N VAL A 1111 63.53 -10.43 38.37
CA VAL A 1111 64.52 -9.45 37.91
C VAL A 1111 64.58 -8.23 38.86
N HIS A 1112 63.46 -7.90 39.51
CA HIS A 1112 63.29 -6.72 40.35
C HIS A 1112 62.74 -7.06 41.76
N PRO A 1113 63.37 -7.98 42.52
CA PRO A 1113 62.78 -8.55 43.73
C PRO A 1113 62.70 -7.57 44.91
N MET A 1114 63.35 -6.41 44.81
CA MET A 1114 63.36 -5.38 45.86
C MET A 1114 62.27 -4.32 45.68
N SER A 1115 61.75 -4.16 44.47
CA SER A 1115 60.79 -3.10 44.11
C SER A 1115 59.42 -3.67 43.72
N MET A 1116 59.40 -4.77 42.95
CA MET A 1116 58.18 -5.45 42.52
C MET A 1116 57.91 -6.65 43.42
N THR A 1117 57.36 -6.43 44.60
CA THR A 1117 57.07 -7.50 45.59
C THR A 1117 55.86 -7.15 46.45
N GLY A 1118 55.02 -8.14 46.72
CA GLY A 1118 53.85 -8.02 47.58
C GLY A 1118 53.59 -9.27 48.41
N ALA A 1119 52.63 -9.20 49.31
CA ALA A 1119 52.29 -10.28 50.22
C ALA A 1119 51.20 -11.20 49.62
N ILE A 1120 51.19 -12.46 50.04
CA ILE A 1120 50.10 -13.40 49.77
C ILE A 1120 49.51 -13.87 51.10
N VAL A 1121 48.19 -13.83 51.19
CA VAL A 1121 47.39 -14.43 52.25
C VAL A 1121 46.57 -15.57 51.64
N VAL A 1122 46.52 -16.72 52.29
CA VAL A 1122 45.69 -17.85 51.85
C VAL A 1122 44.59 -18.11 52.89
N ASN A 1123 43.34 -18.12 52.43
CA ASN A 1123 42.13 -18.35 53.23
C ASN A 1123 41.64 -19.80 53.18
#